data_AF-A0A9D0Y2X2-F1
#
_entry.id   AF-A0A9D0Y2X2-F1
#
_cell.length_a   1.000
_cell.length_b   1.000
_cell.length_c   1.000
_cell.angle_alpha   90.00
_cell.angle_beta   90.00
_cell.angle_gamma   90.00
#
_symmetry.space_group_name_H-M   'P 1'
#
loop_
_entity.id
_entity.type
_entity.pdbx_description
1 polymer ?
#
loop_
_entity_poly.entity_id
_entity_poly.type
_entity_poly.pdbx_seq_one_letter_code
_entity_poly.pdbx_strand_id
1 'polypeptide(L)'
;MKKYRNIKGSITVFLTLIMLIVISLIMTTVEALRVHNMSVYAERALYTALDSVLAEYYYPLFEEYHIFALDGGYGTNTIQEDILEDKISSYMQYTFSPNEDINFGSQKIAMENFNLHEIETKEVNINDIKTLMDYNGWLFVDQGIQYSKYRLAGDGVESLLEKANIIDQSRLKDIAETEEIFKEKIKAEEGISNICKDIISLSKTIDGIDISSKGPKTNKDGSLQIRNYFVKKLCISDSTISNPYPEDEWITSSLQGEYLNPKTLMDKGINYLDLLLENHNARLEAELIYTNKTQNNQYDAKEKELISDFNNYKNEMKRLVNNTSTVIVNAVKDVSEIIKNQTESSKLINNYESVLKEKKDSLSEDFYSSLWNDYLEIEKYKGSDLQDNNTYNFIGMKTTLENNKNIMEELKGELDFNISDEKESWIEGKEKLKEMKETFSNYSHEYLNLDYKDLRRKEEEPKIFDGANSIMADGIMNLVIADDNDLSEKKLNDIDKTALPSYQYKGKEYSYSNAFDNLGDLDASNAIEKFMEIIKGFSENLSSSDLLASTGDMMVKELLCQKYYLDHFGTFQTDTKVEMPTALDYEIEYILKGKDSDYDNLKALASDLLIFRMLMNTTSLMINSKSNSQAREIAILLVGFTGIPVLVTITKTIILLIWGLV
;
A
#
# COMPACT_ATOMS: atom_id res chain seq x y z
N MET A 1 103.20 -68.49 31.24
CA MET A 1 101.90 -68.16 31.89
C MET A 1 101.64 -66.66 31.79
N LYS A 2 100.61 -66.22 31.04
CA LYS A 2 99.98 -64.90 31.21
C LYS A 2 98.48 -65.12 31.36
N LYS A 3 97.98 -64.86 32.56
CA LYS A 3 96.56 -64.86 32.93
C LYS A 3 95.85 -63.73 32.18
N TYR A 4 94.81 -64.05 31.42
CA TYR A 4 93.77 -63.07 31.09
C TYR A 4 92.78 -63.01 32.26
N ARG A 5 92.65 -61.84 32.88
CA ARG A 5 91.65 -61.53 33.90
C ARG A 5 90.26 -61.48 33.25
N ASN A 6 89.37 -62.40 33.61
CA ASN A 6 87.95 -62.27 33.32
C ASN A 6 87.37 -61.12 34.19
N ILE A 7 86.88 -60.08 33.53
CA ILE A 7 86.26 -58.89 34.13
C ILE A 7 84.87 -59.29 34.64
N LYS A 8 84.78 -59.72 35.91
CA LYS A 8 83.54 -60.17 36.57
C LYS A 8 82.57 -59.04 36.99
N GLY A 9 82.66 -57.85 36.40
CA GLY A 9 81.78 -56.72 36.70
C GLY A 9 80.98 -56.17 35.50
N SER A 10 81.29 -56.58 34.26
CA SER A 10 80.66 -56.01 33.06
C SER A 10 79.17 -56.31 32.95
N ILE A 11 78.73 -57.50 33.38
CA ILE A 11 77.32 -57.92 33.36
C ILE A 11 76.50 -57.09 34.34
N THR A 12 77.02 -56.82 35.55
CA THR A 12 76.32 -56.02 36.56
C THR A 12 76.24 -54.54 36.16
N VAL A 13 77.29 -53.99 35.54
CA VAL A 13 77.28 -52.62 35.00
C VAL A 13 76.32 -52.49 33.81
N PHE A 14 76.28 -53.48 32.91
CA PHE A 14 75.35 -53.50 31.79
C PHE A 14 73.88 -53.67 32.25
N LEU A 15 73.63 -54.54 33.23
CA LEU A 15 72.30 -54.73 33.81
C LEU A 15 71.81 -53.47 34.54
N THR A 16 72.68 -52.80 35.29
CA THR A 16 72.31 -51.54 35.95
C THR A 16 72.05 -50.42 34.95
N LEU A 17 72.81 -50.33 33.86
CA LEU A 17 72.53 -49.40 32.75
C LEU A 17 71.18 -49.67 32.07
N ILE A 18 70.87 -50.94 31.78
CA ILE A 18 69.56 -51.32 31.21
C ILE A 18 68.44 -51.04 32.21
N MET A 19 68.61 -51.40 33.49
CA MET A 19 67.60 -51.15 34.52
C MET A 19 67.34 -49.66 34.69
N LEU A 20 68.36 -48.80 34.61
CA LEU A 20 68.19 -47.36 34.65
C LEU A 20 67.38 -46.85 33.44
N ILE A 21 67.62 -47.39 32.25
CA ILE A 21 66.85 -47.05 31.03
C ILE A 21 65.39 -47.53 31.14
N VAL A 22 65.17 -48.72 31.70
CA VAL A 22 63.82 -49.25 31.88
C VAL A 22 63.05 -48.46 32.94
N ILE A 23 63.69 -48.14 34.06
CA ILE A 23 63.08 -47.30 35.12
C ILE A 23 62.79 -45.89 34.61
N SER A 24 63.70 -45.29 33.83
CA SER A 24 63.46 -43.96 33.25
C SER A 24 62.30 -43.98 32.26
N LEU A 25 62.17 -45.03 31.44
CA LEU A 25 61.03 -45.20 30.54
C LEU A 25 59.72 -45.33 31.32
N ILE A 26 59.67 -46.19 32.35
CA ILE A 26 58.49 -46.36 33.20
C ILE A 26 58.11 -45.04 33.87
N MET A 27 59.06 -44.34 34.49
CA MET A 27 58.81 -43.04 35.13
C MET A 27 58.33 -41.99 34.14
N THR A 28 58.90 -41.94 32.93
CA THR A 28 58.45 -41.01 31.88
C THR A 28 57.01 -41.33 31.44
N THR A 29 56.64 -42.61 31.31
CA THR A 29 55.26 -42.99 30.98
C THR A 29 54.27 -42.69 32.09
N VAL A 30 54.66 -42.92 33.36
CA VAL A 30 53.82 -42.57 34.52
C VAL A 30 53.64 -41.06 34.61
N GLU A 31 54.70 -40.27 34.39
CA GLU A 31 54.60 -38.82 34.39
C GLU A 31 53.76 -38.30 33.21
N ALA A 32 53.90 -38.88 32.01
CA ALA A 32 53.05 -38.54 30.87
C ALA A 32 51.56 -38.85 31.13
N LEU A 33 51.26 -40.00 31.75
CA LEU A 33 49.90 -40.35 32.17
C LEU A 33 49.39 -39.41 33.26
N ARG A 34 50.24 -39.02 34.22
CA ARG A 34 49.90 -38.07 35.27
C ARG A 34 49.54 -36.70 34.69
N VAL A 35 50.34 -36.16 33.77
CA VAL A 35 50.07 -34.88 33.07
C VAL A 35 48.80 -34.95 32.23
N HIS A 36 48.58 -36.05 31.50
CA HIS A 36 47.35 -36.23 30.73
C HIS A 36 46.11 -36.29 31.64
N ASN A 37 46.17 -37.05 32.72
CA ASN A 37 45.08 -37.13 33.71
C ASN A 37 44.83 -35.78 34.39
N MET A 38 45.88 -34.99 34.68
CA MET A 38 45.71 -33.63 35.21
C MET A 38 44.90 -32.75 34.25
N SER A 39 45.20 -32.80 32.94
CA SER A 39 44.46 -32.04 31.93
C SER A 39 42.99 -32.42 31.89
N VAL A 40 42.68 -33.73 31.85
CA VAL A 40 41.30 -34.23 31.81
C VAL A 40 40.56 -33.91 33.12
N TYR A 41 41.27 -33.97 34.25
CA TYR A 41 40.70 -33.65 35.55
C TYR A 41 40.40 -32.16 35.70
N ALA A 42 41.31 -31.29 35.24
CA ALA A 42 41.09 -29.84 35.21
C ALA A 42 39.92 -29.46 34.30
N GLU A 43 39.80 -30.09 33.13
CA GLU A 43 38.67 -29.88 32.22
C GLU A 43 37.33 -30.29 32.87
N ARG A 44 37.28 -31.45 33.53
CA ARG A 44 36.07 -31.89 34.27
C ARG A 44 35.73 -30.99 35.45
N ALA A 45 36.74 -30.52 36.18
CA ALA A 45 36.56 -29.57 37.27
C ALA A 45 35.99 -28.25 36.74
N LEU A 46 36.48 -27.77 35.60
CA LEU A 46 35.93 -26.59 34.94
C LEU A 46 34.46 -26.78 34.54
N TYR A 47 34.10 -27.87 33.85
CA TYR A 47 32.70 -28.14 33.50
C TYR A 47 31.80 -28.25 34.74
N THR A 48 32.26 -28.91 35.79
CA THR A 48 31.52 -29.03 37.06
C THR A 48 31.33 -27.67 37.72
N ALA A 49 32.37 -26.83 37.69
CA ALA A 49 32.32 -25.47 38.21
C ALA A 49 31.35 -24.60 37.41
N LEU A 50 31.37 -24.69 36.07
CA LEU A 50 30.42 -23.99 35.20
C LEU A 50 28.97 -24.43 35.49
N ASP A 51 28.70 -25.74 35.57
CA ASP A 51 27.38 -26.27 35.93
C ASP A 51 26.94 -25.79 37.32
N SER A 52 27.88 -25.71 38.29
CA SER A 52 27.61 -25.22 39.64
C SER A 52 27.26 -23.73 39.66
N VAL A 53 27.94 -22.91 38.86
CA VAL A 53 27.61 -21.49 38.70
C VAL A 53 26.24 -21.33 38.03
N LEU A 54 25.96 -22.09 36.97
CA LEU A 54 24.66 -22.04 36.28
C LEU A 54 23.50 -22.56 37.14
N ALA A 55 23.78 -23.42 38.12
CA ALA A 55 22.80 -23.87 39.11
C ALA A 55 22.34 -22.75 40.06
N GLU A 56 23.06 -21.62 40.12
CA GLU A 56 22.63 -20.40 40.80
C GLU A 56 21.65 -19.56 39.95
N TYR A 57 20.88 -20.22 39.09
CA TYR A 57 19.89 -19.58 38.23
C TYR A 57 18.96 -18.66 39.02
N TYR A 58 18.50 -17.60 38.36
CA TYR A 58 17.65 -16.61 38.96
C TYR A 58 16.23 -17.17 39.18
N TYR A 59 15.95 -17.55 40.43
CA TYR A 59 14.73 -18.25 40.82
C TYR A 59 13.43 -17.54 40.37
N PRO A 60 13.25 -16.21 40.52
CA PRO A 60 12.02 -15.54 40.10
C PRO A 60 11.73 -15.67 38.59
N LEU A 61 12.77 -15.69 37.75
CA LEU A 61 12.60 -15.89 36.31
C LEU A 61 12.20 -17.34 35.98
N PHE A 62 12.70 -18.31 36.74
CA PHE A 62 12.29 -19.70 36.61
C PHE A 62 10.88 -19.97 37.17
N GLU A 63 10.49 -19.30 38.24
CA GLU A 63 9.18 -19.45 38.87
C GLU A 63 8.06 -18.95 37.95
N GLU A 64 8.19 -17.74 37.41
CA GLU A 64 7.16 -17.11 36.58
C GLU A 64 7.20 -17.56 35.12
N TYR A 65 8.40 -17.68 34.53
CA TYR A 65 8.55 -17.93 33.09
C TYR A 65 9.15 -19.30 32.77
N HIS A 66 9.59 -20.07 33.77
CA HIS A 66 10.26 -21.36 33.57
C HIS A 66 11.49 -21.30 32.67
N ILE A 67 12.23 -20.19 32.74
CA ILE A 67 13.48 -19.99 32.00
C ILE A 67 14.65 -20.18 32.95
N PHE A 68 15.59 -21.04 32.56
CA PHE A 68 16.87 -21.19 33.26
C PHE A 68 17.88 -20.17 32.73
N ALA A 69 18.13 -19.12 33.52
CA ALA A 69 19.21 -18.17 33.27
C ALA A 69 19.83 -17.67 34.58
N LEU A 70 21.12 -17.34 34.52
CA LEU A 70 21.86 -16.74 35.62
C LEU A 70 21.74 -15.22 35.57
N ASP A 71 21.59 -14.59 36.74
CA ASP A 71 21.77 -13.13 36.86
C ASP A 71 23.26 -12.80 36.78
N GLY A 72 23.75 -12.49 35.58
CA GLY A 72 25.14 -12.10 35.35
C GLY A 72 25.53 -10.78 36.01
N GLY A 73 24.56 -9.94 36.38
CA GLY A 73 24.80 -8.69 37.10
C GLY A 73 24.86 -8.86 38.62
N TYR A 74 24.40 -9.99 39.16
CA TYR A 74 24.24 -10.25 40.59
C TYR A 74 23.59 -9.07 41.34
N GLY A 75 22.47 -8.57 40.80
CA GLY A 75 21.74 -7.40 41.32
C GLY A 75 22.24 -6.04 40.82
N THR A 76 23.19 -6.00 39.87
CA THR A 76 23.66 -4.77 39.21
C THR A 76 23.22 -4.71 37.75
N ASN A 77 23.32 -3.52 37.13
CA ASN A 77 22.89 -3.30 35.74
C ASN A 77 23.91 -3.72 34.67
N THR A 78 25.07 -4.24 35.07
CA THR A 78 26.16 -4.64 34.17
C THR A 78 26.68 -6.01 34.57
N ILE A 79 27.05 -6.83 33.59
CA ILE A 79 27.60 -8.17 33.84
C ILE A 79 28.90 -8.03 34.66
N GLN A 80 28.99 -8.78 35.75
CA GLN A 80 30.13 -8.78 36.67
C GLN A 80 31.01 -9.99 36.39
N GLU A 81 31.92 -9.86 35.41
CA GLU A 81 32.83 -10.94 35.00
C GLU A 81 33.72 -11.39 36.16
N ASP A 82 34.27 -10.44 36.94
CA ASP A 82 35.12 -10.74 38.10
C ASP A 82 34.44 -11.68 39.11
N ILE A 83 33.15 -11.47 39.39
CA ILE A 83 32.37 -12.30 40.33
C ILE A 83 32.20 -13.72 39.76
N LEU A 84 31.96 -13.83 38.45
CA LEU A 84 31.82 -15.13 37.78
C LEU A 84 33.15 -15.89 37.78
N GLU A 85 34.26 -15.22 37.47
CA GLU A 85 35.61 -15.81 37.50
C GLU A 85 35.99 -16.31 38.88
N ASP A 86 35.73 -15.50 39.92
CA ASP A 86 35.97 -15.87 41.32
C ASP A 86 35.16 -17.11 41.73
N LYS A 87 33.88 -17.18 41.33
CA LYS A 87 33.01 -18.33 41.62
C LYS A 87 33.47 -19.59 40.91
N ILE A 88 33.78 -19.51 39.61
CA ILE A 88 34.30 -20.64 38.84
C ILE A 88 35.61 -21.13 39.47
N SER A 89 36.51 -20.21 39.81
CA SER A 89 37.78 -20.52 40.48
C SER A 89 37.56 -21.22 41.82
N SER A 90 36.63 -20.73 42.63
CA SER A 90 36.27 -21.34 43.92
C SER A 90 35.71 -22.75 43.77
N TYR A 91 34.78 -22.98 42.83
CA TYR A 91 34.21 -24.32 42.60
C TYR A 91 35.25 -25.30 42.01
N MET A 92 36.15 -24.82 41.15
CA MET A 92 37.28 -25.62 40.67
C MET A 92 38.22 -25.99 41.83
N GLN A 93 38.53 -25.05 42.71
CA GLN A 93 39.39 -25.29 43.87
C GLN A 93 38.75 -26.30 44.83
N TYR A 94 37.44 -26.23 45.07
CA TYR A 94 36.73 -27.25 45.86
C TYR A 94 36.79 -28.63 45.20
N THR A 95 36.81 -28.70 43.86
CA THR A 95 36.97 -29.97 43.15
C THR A 95 38.40 -30.52 43.29
N PHE A 96 39.41 -29.67 43.22
CA PHE A 96 40.82 -30.05 43.40
C PHE A 96 41.18 -30.40 44.86
N SER A 97 40.52 -29.73 45.80
CA SER A 97 40.76 -29.82 47.25
C SER A 97 39.44 -29.94 48.04
N PRO A 98 38.69 -31.05 47.91
CA PRO A 98 37.34 -31.21 48.46
C PRO A 98 37.25 -31.22 49.99
N ASN A 99 38.38 -31.18 50.70
CA ASN A 99 38.44 -31.20 52.17
C ASN A 99 38.73 -29.84 52.79
N GLU A 100 38.84 -28.75 52.02
CA GLU A 100 39.20 -27.42 52.56
C GLU A 100 38.24 -26.93 53.66
N ASP A 101 36.97 -27.35 53.63
CA ASP A 101 35.89 -26.88 54.52
C ASP A 101 35.29 -27.95 55.48
N ILE A 102 35.85 -29.15 55.59
CA ILE A 102 35.30 -30.18 56.51
C ILE A 102 35.68 -29.85 57.96
N ASN A 103 34.82 -29.09 58.65
CA ASN A 103 34.94 -28.78 60.08
C ASN A 103 33.95 -29.63 60.91
N PHE A 104 34.47 -30.45 61.82
CA PHE A 104 33.66 -31.14 62.84
C PHE A 104 33.88 -30.45 64.19
N GLY A 105 32.98 -29.52 64.54
CA GLY A 105 33.16 -28.66 65.71
C GLY A 105 34.29 -27.63 65.54
N SER A 106 35.05 -27.36 66.59
CA SER A 106 36.17 -26.38 66.59
C SER A 106 37.54 -26.98 66.23
N GLN A 107 37.59 -28.19 65.65
CA GLN A 107 38.83 -28.84 65.21
C GLN A 107 38.78 -29.13 63.71
N LYS A 108 39.79 -28.62 62.99
CA LYS A 108 40.05 -28.91 61.58
C LYS A 108 40.58 -30.35 61.50
N ILE A 109 39.81 -31.28 60.93
CA ILE A 109 40.27 -32.66 60.75
C ILE A 109 41.12 -32.68 59.48
N ALA A 110 42.44 -32.69 59.64
CA ALA A 110 43.36 -32.87 58.52
C ALA A 110 43.27 -34.34 58.05
N MET A 111 42.47 -34.59 57.01
CA MET A 111 42.57 -35.84 56.25
C MET A 111 43.71 -35.66 55.25
N GLU A 112 44.87 -36.27 55.52
CA GLU A 112 45.98 -36.37 54.56
C GLU A 112 45.52 -37.22 53.37
N ASN A 113 45.00 -36.56 52.33
CA ASN A 113 44.72 -37.20 51.06
C ASN A 113 46.00 -37.20 50.22
N PHE A 114 46.32 -38.34 49.61
CA PHE A 114 47.39 -38.47 48.64
C PHE A 114 46.96 -37.77 47.33
N ASN A 115 47.12 -36.44 47.26
CA ASN A 115 46.83 -35.67 46.06
C ASN A 115 47.93 -35.93 45.01
N LEU A 116 47.69 -36.89 44.12
CA LEU A 116 48.64 -37.28 43.07
C LEU A 116 48.90 -36.16 42.05
N HIS A 117 48.00 -35.18 41.96
CA HIS A 117 47.94 -34.21 40.88
C HIS A 117 48.41 -32.81 41.28
N GLU A 118 48.30 -32.41 42.55
CA GLU A 118 48.75 -31.09 43.04
C GLU A 118 48.32 -29.93 42.11
N ILE A 119 47.08 -29.99 41.61
CA ILE A 119 46.51 -28.96 40.74
C ILE A 119 45.91 -27.86 41.61
N GLU A 120 46.16 -26.62 41.24
CA GLU A 120 45.57 -25.43 41.84
C GLU A 120 45.10 -24.49 40.74
N THR A 121 44.00 -23.78 40.98
CA THR A 121 43.51 -22.75 40.07
C THR A 121 44.35 -21.48 40.27
N LYS A 122 45.09 -21.05 39.23
CA LYS A 122 45.86 -19.79 39.28
C LYS A 122 45.05 -18.59 38.81
N GLU A 123 44.30 -18.78 37.73
CA GLU A 123 43.57 -17.75 37.03
C GLU A 123 42.45 -18.41 36.21
N VAL A 124 41.29 -17.79 36.19
CA VAL A 124 40.17 -18.15 35.32
C VAL A 124 39.86 -16.90 34.52
N ASN A 125 39.72 -17.05 33.20
CA ASN A 125 39.38 -15.96 32.30
C ASN A 125 38.14 -16.34 31.50
N ILE A 126 37.11 -15.50 31.53
CA ILE A 126 35.91 -15.67 30.72
C ILE A 126 36.15 -15.07 29.33
N ASN A 127 36.10 -15.91 28.30
CA ASN A 127 36.35 -15.45 26.92
C ASN A 127 35.09 -14.91 26.22
N ASP A 128 33.92 -15.40 26.60
CA ASP A 128 32.66 -15.12 25.92
C ASP A 128 31.49 -15.41 26.87
N ILE A 129 30.47 -14.54 26.86
CA ILE A 129 29.25 -14.67 27.66
C ILE A 129 28.08 -14.61 26.69
N LYS A 130 27.17 -15.57 26.81
CA LYS A 130 25.94 -15.59 26.02
C LYS A 130 24.75 -15.15 26.85
N THR A 131 24.01 -14.18 26.33
CA THR A 131 22.77 -13.67 26.95
C THR A 131 21.55 -14.30 26.29
N LEU A 132 20.41 -14.32 27.00
CA LEU A 132 19.14 -14.81 26.45
C LEU A 132 18.70 -14.08 25.16
N MET A 133 19.15 -12.83 24.99
CA MET A 133 18.82 -11.98 23.84
C MET A 133 19.78 -12.16 22.66
N ASP A 134 20.89 -12.88 22.84
CA ASP A 134 21.80 -13.21 21.75
C ASP A 134 21.09 -14.07 20.70
N TYR A 135 21.66 -14.12 19.49
CA TYR A 135 21.08 -14.85 18.36
C TYR A 135 19.62 -14.44 18.06
N ASN A 136 19.32 -13.13 18.14
CA ASN A 136 17.98 -12.57 17.99
C ASN A 136 16.96 -13.15 18.99
N GLY A 137 17.37 -13.44 20.22
CA GLY A 137 16.49 -13.98 21.27
C GLY A 137 16.16 -15.46 21.12
N TRP A 138 16.83 -16.19 20.22
CA TRP A 138 16.55 -17.62 20.00
C TRP A 138 16.78 -18.46 21.27
N LEU A 139 17.74 -18.11 22.13
CA LEU A 139 18.01 -18.83 23.37
C LEU A 139 16.83 -18.75 24.35
N PHE A 140 16.20 -17.59 24.46
CA PHE A 140 14.96 -17.41 25.21
C PHE A 140 13.82 -18.27 24.64
N VAL A 141 13.63 -18.21 23.32
CA VAL A 141 12.57 -18.97 22.62
C VAL A 141 12.76 -20.48 22.79
N ASP A 142 13.99 -20.98 22.67
CA ASP A 142 14.27 -22.41 22.84
C ASP A 142 13.94 -22.88 24.26
N GLN A 143 14.28 -22.12 25.30
CA GLN A 143 13.92 -22.45 26.69
C GLN A 143 12.39 -22.59 26.86
N GLY A 144 11.62 -21.64 26.34
CA GLY A 144 10.15 -21.70 26.38
C GLY A 144 9.56 -22.88 25.61
N ILE A 145 10.16 -23.23 24.46
CA ILE A 145 9.78 -24.42 23.68
C ILE A 145 10.11 -25.71 24.46
N GLN A 146 11.29 -25.82 25.06
CA GLN A 146 11.65 -27.00 25.85
C GLN A 146 10.69 -27.18 27.02
N TYR A 147 10.40 -26.12 27.77
CA TYR A 147 9.40 -26.16 28.85
C TYR A 147 8.05 -26.69 28.34
N SER A 148 7.57 -26.15 27.21
CA SER A 148 6.29 -26.56 26.63
C SER A 148 6.28 -28.04 26.25
N LYS A 149 7.39 -28.58 25.71
CA LYS A 149 7.54 -30.01 25.44
C LYS A 149 7.49 -30.87 26.70
N TYR A 150 8.05 -30.40 27.82
CA TYR A 150 8.02 -31.13 29.08
C TYR A 150 6.64 -31.11 29.74
N ARG A 151 5.93 -29.96 29.70
CA ARG A 151 4.59 -29.81 30.29
C ARG A 151 3.51 -30.54 29.49
N LEU A 152 3.61 -30.51 28.17
CA LEU A 152 2.76 -31.26 27.27
C LEU A 152 3.39 -32.65 27.08
N ALA A 153 3.10 -33.61 27.96
CA ALA A 153 3.51 -34.99 27.74
C ALA A 153 3.13 -35.45 26.30
N GLY A 154 3.88 -36.40 25.71
CA GLY A 154 3.84 -36.71 24.26
C GLY A 154 2.47 -36.69 23.57
N ASP A 155 1.43 -37.23 24.20
CA ASP A 155 0.05 -37.27 23.67
C ASP A 155 -0.61 -35.88 23.55
N GLY A 156 -0.24 -34.93 24.41
CA GLY A 156 -0.73 -33.55 24.39
C GLY A 156 -0.18 -32.72 23.23
N VAL A 157 1.05 -33.02 22.78
CA VAL A 157 1.65 -32.41 21.59
C VAL A 157 0.92 -32.89 20.33
N GLU A 158 0.61 -34.19 20.22
CA GLU A 158 -0.19 -34.72 19.10
C GLU A 158 -1.59 -34.11 19.05
N SER A 159 -2.27 -33.96 20.20
CA SER A 159 -3.58 -33.30 20.25
C SER A 159 -3.54 -31.82 19.87
N LEU A 160 -2.47 -31.10 20.23
CA LEU A 160 -2.28 -29.71 19.81
C LEU A 160 -1.95 -29.61 18.32
N LEU A 161 -1.17 -30.53 17.77
CA LEU A 161 -0.90 -30.60 16.33
C LEU A 161 -2.15 -30.94 15.53
N GLU A 162 -3.01 -31.82 16.06
CA GLU A 162 -4.30 -32.11 15.47
C GLU A 162 -5.19 -30.86 15.49
N LYS A 163 -5.31 -30.17 16.63
CA LYS A 163 -6.08 -28.91 16.72
C LYS A 163 -5.49 -27.77 15.90
N ALA A 164 -4.18 -27.68 15.76
CA ALA A 164 -3.51 -26.66 14.95
C ALA A 164 -3.61 -26.94 13.45
N ASN A 165 -3.60 -28.22 13.04
CA ASN A 165 -4.00 -28.62 11.68
C ASN A 165 -5.49 -28.33 11.42
N ILE A 166 -6.34 -28.35 12.48
CA ILE A 166 -7.77 -28.02 12.43
C ILE A 166 -8.06 -26.51 12.55
N ILE A 167 -7.17 -25.70 13.15
CA ILE A 167 -7.14 -24.23 12.98
C ILE A 167 -6.66 -24.01 11.54
N ASP A 168 -7.65 -24.21 10.68
CA ASP A 168 -7.63 -24.48 9.26
C ASP A 168 -6.55 -23.67 8.53
N GLN A 169 -5.40 -24.31 8.23
CA GLN A 169 -4.49 -23.81 7.18
C GLN A 169 -5.25 -23.55 5.88
N SER A 170 -6.34 -24.29 5.64
CA SER A 170 -7.28 -24.04 4.55
C SER A 170 -7.92 -22.65 4.64
N ARG A 171 -8.45 -22.24 5.81
CA ARG A 171 -9.04 -20.92 6.05
C ARG A 171 -8.01 -19.82 6.01
N LEU A 172 -6.82 -20.04 6.57
CA LEU A 172 -5.72 -19.06 6.49
C LEU A 172 -5.26 -18.87 5.04
N LYS A 173 -5.22 -19.96 4.26
CA LYS A 173 -4.97 -19.92 2.83
C LYS A 173 -6.11 -19.21 2.08
N ASP A 174 -7.36 -19.51 2.37
CA ASP A 174 -8.53 -18.85 1.76
C ASP A 174 -8.52 -17.34 2.03
N ILE A 175 -8.19 -16.94 3.27
CA ILE A 175 -8.01 -15.53 3.66
C ILE A 175 -6.86 -14.92 2.86
N ALA A 176 -5.69 -15.55 2.82
CA ALA A 176 -4.52 -15.03 2.11
C ALA A 176 -4.73 -14.92 0.58
N GLU A 177 -5.44 -15.88 -0.02
CA GLU A 177 -5.80 -15.85 -1.44
C GLU A 177 -6.86 -14.78 -1.72
N THR A 178 -7.89 -14.67 -0.87
CA THR A 178 -8.89 -13.59 -0.93
C THR A 178 -8.20 -12.23 -0.83
N GLU A 179 -7.27 -12.10 0.10
CA GLU A 179 -6.46 -10.92 0.32
C GLU A 179 -5.68 -10.53 -0.94
N GLU A 180 -4.94 -11.47 -1.52
CA GLU A 180 -4.15 -11.27 -2.74
C GLU A 180 -5.02 -10.79 -3.91
N ILE A 181 -6.21 -11.41 -4.08
CA ILE A 181 -7.18 -11.04 -5.11
C ILE A 181 -7.72 -9.62 -4.87
N PHE A 182 -8.14 -9.30 -3.64
CA PHE A 182 -8.66 -7.96 -3.32
C PHE A 182 -7.59 -6.90 -3.48
N LYS A 183 -6.34 -7.18 -3.11
CA LYS A 183 -5.22 -6.26 -3.29
C LYS A 183 -5.01 -5.89 -4.76
N GLU A 184 -4.97 -6.88 -5.65
CA GLU A 184 -4.78 -6.61 -7.09
C GLU A 184 -6.04 -5.98 -7.73
N LYS A 185 -7.25 -6.37 -7.28
CA LYS A 185 -8.51 -5.70 -7.67
C LYS A 185 -8.49 -4.21 -7.33
N ILE A 186 -8.17 -3.88 -6.08
CA ILE A 186 -8.14 -2.50 -5.55
C ILE A 186 -7.10 -1.67 -6.30
N LYS A 187 -5.90 -2.20 -6.58
CA LYS A 187 -4.89 -1.52 -7.41
C LYS A 187 -5.39 -1.24 -8.84
N ALA A 188 -6.05 -2.21 -9.46
CA ALA A 188 -6.60 -2.04 -10.81
C ALA A 188 -7.71 -0.96 -10.83
N GLU A 189 -8.59 -0.98 -9.83
CA GLU A 189 -9.66 0.03 -9.65
C GLU A 189 -9.08 1.43 -9.39
N GLU A 190 -8.01 1.56 -8.60
CA GLU A 190 -7.30 2.83 -8.36
C GLU A 190 -6.75 3.42 -9.66
N GLY A 191 -6.03 2.62 -10.45
CA GLY A 191 -5.49 3.07 -11.74
C GLY A 191 -6.60 3.59 -12.67
N ILE A 192 -7.72 2.87 -12.74
CA ILE A 192 -8.85 3.26 -13.59
C ILE A 192 -9.55 4.52 -13.10
N SER A 193 -9.70 4.72 -11.80
CA SER A 193 -10.38 5.91 -11.30
C SER A 193 -9.67 7.20 -11.71
N ASN A 194 -8.34 7.19 -11.87
CA ASN A 194 -7.62 8.35 -12.42
C ASN A 194 -8.05 8.63 -13.87
N ILE A 195 -8.18 7.59 -14.69
CA ILE A 195 -8.71 7.69 -16.06
C ILE A 195 -10.15 8.25 -16.04
N CYS A 196 -11.00 7.80 -15.13
CA CYS A 196 -12.37 8.30 -15.03
C CYS A 196 -12.44 9.80 -14.69
N LYS A 197 -11.57 10.31 -13.81
CA LYS A 197 -11.47 11.74 -13.50
C LYS A 197 -11.11 12.55 -14.74
N ASP A 198 -10.18 12.05 -15.54
CA ASP A 198 -9.77 12.70 -16.77
C ASP A 198 -10.88 12.66 -17.85
N ILE A 199 -11.63 11.55 -17.97
CA ILE A 199 -12.80 11.45 -18.86
C ILE A 199 -13.89 12.48 -18.47
N ILE A 200 -14.13 12.67 -17.17
CA ILE A 200 -15.03 13.72 -16.68
C ILE A 200 -14.52 15.11 -17.11
N SER A 201 -13.21 15.37 -17.01
CA SER A 201 -12.61 16.62 -17.53
C SER A 201 -12.79 16.76 -19.05
N LEU A 202 -12.69 15.67 -19.81
CA LEU A 202 -12.94 15.67 -21.25
C LEU A 202 -14.39 16.02 -21.61
N SER A 203 -15.39 15.54 -20.86
CA SER A 203 -16.80 15.89 -21.12
C SER A 203 -17.03 17.41 -21.13
N LYS A 204 -16.29 18.11 -20.27
CA LYS A 204 -16.32 19.56 -20.10
C LYS A 204 -15.58 20.32 -21.19
N THR A 205 -14.49 19.76 -21.73
CA THR A 205 -13.68 20.42 -22.76
C THR A 205 -14.19 20.08 -24.17
N ILE A 206 -14.56 18.82 -24.42
CA ILE A 206 -15.03 18.33 -25.72
C ILE A 206 -16.47 18.73 -25.98
N ASP A 207 -17.40 18.41 -25.07
CA ASP A 207 -18.85 18.60 -25.24
C ASP A 207 -19.41 19.80 -24.47
N GLY A 208 -18.61 20.42 -23.60
CA GLY A 208 -19.03 21.58 -22.81
C GLY A 208 -19.91 21.26 -21.61
N ILE A 209 -20.05 19.98 -21.25
CA ILE A 209 -20.91 19.50 -20.15
C ILE A 209 -20.10 19.52 -18.84
N ASP A 210 -20.53 20.31 -17.84
CA ASP A 210 -19.82 20.39 -16.55
C ASP A 210 -20.39 19.37 -15.56
N ILE A 211 -19.77 18.20 -15.51
CA ILE A 211 -20.05 17.17 -14.49
C ILE A 211 -19.11 17.40 -13.30
N SER A 212 -19.69 17.62 -12.13
CA SER A 212 -18.96 17.79 -10.87
C SER A 212 -19.13 16.57 -9.96
N SER A 213 -18.40 16.52 -8.84
CA SER A 213 -18.64 15.51 -7.79
C SER A 213 -20.08 15.56 -7.23
N LYS A 214 -20.79 16.66 -7.45
CA LYS A 214 -22.19 16.83 -7.05
C LYS A 214 -23.19 16.54 -8.16
N GLY A 215 -22.77 16.00 -9.30
CA GLY A 215 -23.64 15.78 -10.46
C GLY A 215 -23.36 16.71 -11.63
N PRO A 216 -24.02 16.45 -12.79
CA PRO A 216 -24.08 17.38 -13.91
C PRO A 216 -24.73 18.69 -13.47
N LYS A 217 -24.12 19.82 -13.81
CA LYS A 217 -24.74 21.12 -13.55
C LYS A 217 -25.95 21.32 -14.44
N THR A 218 -27.05 21.79 -13.85
CA THR A 218 -28.31 22.04 -14.55
C THR A 218 -28.75 23.49 -14.40
N ASN A 219 -29.44 23.99 -15.42
CA ASN A 219 -30.18 25.25 -15.38
C ASN A 219 -31.48 25.07 -14.58
N LYS A 220 -32.17 26.18 -14.28
CA LYS A 220 -33.44 26.15 -13.51
C LYS A 220 -34.56 25.37 -14.19
N ASP A 221 -34.48 25.18 -15.50
CA ASP A 221 -35.43 24.43 -16.32
C ASP A 221 -35.11 22.93 -16.40
N GLY A 222 -34.00 22.48 -15.79
CA GLY A 222 -33.55 21.09 -15.82
C GLY A 222 -32.70 20.71 -17.04
N SER A 223 -32.42 21.64 -17.96
CA SER A 223 -31.43 21.45 -19.02
C SER A 223 -30.00 21.44 -18.45
N LEU A 224 -29.06 20.77 -19.12
CA LEU A 224 -27.66 20.79 -18.73
C LEU A 224 -27.07 22.19 -18.95
N GLN A 225 -26.24 22.63 -18.00
CA GLN A 225 -25.48 23.85 -18.15
C GLN A 225 -24.30 23.61 -19.11
N ILE A 226 -24.39 24.17 -20.31
CA ILE A 226 -23.36 24.07 -21.34
C ILE A 226 -22.38 25.23 -21.25
N ARG A 227 -21.10 24.95 -21.42
CA ARG A 227 -20.06 25.99 -21.46
C ARG A 227 -20.13 26.81 -22.74
N ASN A 228 -19.78 28.09 -22.63
CA ASN A 228 -19.73 28.99 -23.78
C ASN A 228 -18.68 28.59 -24.83
N TYR A 229 -17.64 27.85 -24.45
CA TYR A 229 -16.56 27.40 -25.34
C TYR A 229 -16.20 25.94 -25.03
N PHE A 230 -16.21 25.12 -26.09
CA PHE A 230 -15.85 23.69 -26.07
C PHE A 230 -15.43 23.27 -27.48
N VAL A 231 -14.72 22.14 -27.62
CA VAL A 231 -14.13 21.69 -28.89
C VAL A 231 -15.20 21.51 -29.96
N LYS A 232 -16.30 20.82 -29.65
CA LYS A 232 -17.36 20.56 -30.63
C LYS A 232 -18.21 21.78 -30.96
N LYS A 233 -18.04 22.93 -30.30
CA LYS A 233 -18.85 24.14 -30.55
C LYS A 233 -18.75 24.58 -32.01
N LEU A 234 -17.62 24.34 -32.66
CA LEU A 234 -17.45 24.53 -34.09
C LEU A 234 -17.81 23.21 -34.80
N CYS A 235 -18.84 23.20 -35.64
CA CYS A 235 -19.36 22.01 -36.32
C CYS A 235 -19.48 22.24 -37.85
N ILE A 236 -18.88 21.37 -38.67
CA ILE A 236 -18.85 21.55 -40.15
C ILE A 236 -19.90 20.70 -40.88
N SER A 237 -20.45 19.66 -40.25
CA SER A 237 -21.29 18.68 -40.94
C SER A 237 -22.76 19.07 -40.98
N ASP A 238 -23.38 18.91 -42.16
CA ASP A 238 -24.84 18.87 -42.34
C ASP A 238 -25.39 17.42 -42.33
N SER A 239 -24.51 16.41 -42.26
CA SER A 239 -24.89 14.99 -42.30
C SER A 239 -24.05 14.09 -41.37
N THR A 240 -24.76 13.09 -40.87
CA THR A 240 -24.57 12.25 -39.69
C THR A 240 -23.78 10.96 -39.94
N ILE A 241 -22.45 10.99 -40.02
CA ILE A 241 -21.67 9.73 -40.01
C ILE A 241 -20.65 9.64 -38.84
N SER A 242 -20.36 10.73 -38.14
CA SER A 242 -19.97 10.65 -36.73
C SER A 242 -20.37 11.94 -36.02
N ASN A 243 -21.12 11.79 -34.93
CA ASN A 243 -21.39 12.70 -33.82
C ASN A 243 -20.80 14.14 -33.94
N PRO A 244 -21.62 15.19 -33.77
CA PRO A 244 -21.40 16.00 -32.57
C PRO A 244 -22.57 15.98 -31.57
N TYR A 245 -23.71 15.41 -31.97
CA TYR A 245 -24.87 15.10 -31.10
C TYR A 245 -24.74 13.75 -30.38
N PRO A 246 -24.66 13.75 -29.04
CA PRO A 246 -24.70 12.54 -28.22
C PRO A 246 -25.98 11.73 -28.46
N GLU A 247 -25.96 10.40 -28.28
CA GLU A 247 -27.15 9.56 -28.48
C GLU A 247 -28.23 9.78 -27.39
N ASP A 248 -27.86 10.38 -26.27
CA ASP A 248 -28.75 10.63 -25.13
C ASP A 248 -29.70 11.82 -25.38
N GLU A 249 -30.98 11.62 -25.08
CA GLU A 249 -32.05 12.60 -25.32
C GLU A 249 -31.92 13.85 -24.43
N TRP A 250 -31.52 13.68 -23.17
CA TRP A 250 -31.34 14.80 -22.23
C TRP A 250 -30.16 15.68 -22.62
N ILE A 251 -29.09 15.07 -23.12
CA ILE A 251 -27.93 15.82 -23.62
C ILE A 251 -28.24 16.50 -24.95
N THR A 252 -28.84 15.77 -25.90
CA THR A 252 -29.16 16.31 -27.23
C THR A 252 -30.07 17.54 -27.13
N SER A 253 -31.10 17.47 -26.28
CA SER A 253 -32.00 18.61 -26.02
C SER A 253 -31.28 19.79 -25.38
N SER A 254 -30.27 19.55 -24.54
CA SER A 254 -29.49 20.60 -23.89
C SER A 254 -28.43 21.24 -24.80
N LEU A 255 -27.92 20.50 -25.80
CA LEU A 255 -26.94 20.99 -26.78
C LEU A 255 -27.58 21.61 -28.03
N GLN A 256 -28.91 21.56 -28.15
CA GLN A 256 -29.62 22.09 -29.29
C GLN A 256 -29.41 23.61 -29.43
N GLY A 257 -28.82 24.03 -30.55
CA GLY A 257 -28.55 25.45 -30.85
C GLY A 257 -27.21 25.98 -30.31
N GLU A 258 -26.42 25.15 -29.61
CA GLU A 258 -25.09 25.55 -29.10
C GLU A 258 -23.97 25.45 -30.15
N TYR A 259 -24.17 24.65 -31.19
CA TYR A 259 -23.22 24.44 -32.27
C TYR A 259 -23.24 25.58 -33.29
N LEU A 260 -22.05 26.00 -33.72
CA LEU A 260 -21.83 27.03 -34.71
C LEU A 260 -21.18 26.43 -35.94
N ASN A 261 -21.75 26.70 -37.13
CA ASN A 261 -21.13 26.31 -38.38
C ASN A 261 -20.09 27.36 -38.81
N PRO A 262 -18.78 27.03 -38.83
CA PRO A 262 -17.75 28.00 -39.18
C PRO A 262 -17.92 28.54 -40.61
N LYS A 263 -18.46 27.76 -41.54
CA LYS A 263 -18.67 28.19 -42.93
C LYS A 263 -19.72 29.30 -43.01
N THR A 264 -20.82 29.17 -42.26
CA THR A 264 -21.87 30.20 -42.24
C THR A 264 -21.40 31.48 -41.53
N LEU A 265 -20.54 31.33 -40.52
CA LEU A 265 -19.88 32.47 -39.87
C LEU A 265 -18.95 33.21 -40.86
N MET A 266 -18.13 32.49 -41.63
CA MET A 266 -17.29 33.10 -42.68
C MET A 266 -18.13 33.79 -43.75
N ASP A 267 -19.22 33.17 -44.21
CA ASP A 267 -20.14 33.75 -45.19
C ASP A 267 -20.77 35.06 -44.70
N LYS A 268 -21.10 35.16 -43.41
CA LYS A 268 -21.55 36.41 -42.78
C LYS A 268 -20.48 37.50 -42.88
N GLY A 269 -19.22 37.17 -42.59
CA GLY A 269 -18.08 38.08 -42.72
C GLY A 269 -17.87 38.56 -44.16
N ILE A 270 -17.91 37.63 -45.11
CA ILE A 270 -17.80 37.91 -46.55
C ILE A 270 -18.93 38.84 -47.00
N ASN A 271 -20.16 38.61 -46.54
CA ASN A 271 -21.32 39.44 -46.88
C ASN A 271 -21.17 40.89 -46.40
N TYR A 272 -20.58 41.15 -45.23
CA TYR A 272 -20.29 42.53 -44.81
C TYR A 272 -19.34 43.24 -45.78
N LEU A 273 -18.31 42.54 -46.27
CA LEU A 273 -17.36 43.08 -47.24
C LEU A 273 -17.97 43.25 -48.64
N ASP A 274 -18.87 42.36 -49.04
CA ASP A 274 -19.62 42.49 -50.29
C ASP A 274 -20.55 43.70 -50.27
N LEU A 275 -21.28 43.91 -49.17
CA LEU A 275 -22.11 45.11 -48.99
C LEU A 275 -21.28 46.41 -48.99
N LEU A 276 -20.04 46.38 -48.47
CA LEU A 276 -19.11 47.51 -48.57
C LEU A 276 -18.72 47.81 -50.02
N LEU A 277 -18.33 46.78 -50.77
CA LEU A 277 -17.95 46.91 -52.17
C LEU A 277 -19.12 47.41 -53.04
N GLU A 278 -20.33 46.88 -52.82
CA GLU A 278 -21.55 47.31 -53.50
C GLU A 278 -21.87 48.79 -53.19
N ASN A 279 -21.81 49.18 -51.91
CA ASN A 279 -22.08 50.56 -51.49
C ASN A 279 -21.07 51.54 -52.09
N HIS A 280 -19.79 51.17 -52.14
CA HIS A 280 -18.74 51.99 -52.72
C HIS A 280 -18.88 52.16 -54.23
N ASN A 281 -19.23 51.09 -54.96
CA ASN A 281 -19.49 51.19 -56.40
C ASN A 281 -20.72 52.08 -56.67
N ALA A 282 -21.79 51.94 -55.87
CA ALA A 282 -22.96 52.81 -55.96
C ALA A 282 -22.64 54.29 -55.67
N ARG A 283 -21.73 54.56 -54.72
CA ARG A 283 -21.23 55.92 -54.47
C ARG A 283 -20.50 56.49 -55.69
N LEU A 284 -19.59 55.73 -56.31
CA LEU A 284 -18.86 56.17 -57.50
C LEU A 284 -19.81 56.45 -58.69
N GLU A 285 -20.82 55.61 -58.90
CA GLU A 285 -21.85 55.84 -59.92
C GLU A 285 -22.68 57.10 -59.64
N ALA A 286 -23.05 57.34 -58.37
CA ALA A 286 -23.77 58.55 -57.98
C ALA A 286 -22.94 59.83 -58.19
N GLU A 287 -21.63 59.78 -57.92
CA GLU A 287 -20.69 60.88 -58.14
C GLU A 287 -20.53 61.24 -59.63
N LEU A 288 -20.64 60.26 -60.51
CA LEU A 288 -20.60 60.46 -61.97
C LEU A 288 -21.88 61.11 -62.52
N ILE A 289 -23.03 60.92 -61.85
CA ILE A 289 -24.36 61.34 -62.33
C ILE A 289 -24.82 62.66 -61.70
N TYR A 290 -24.49 62.93 -60.43
CA TYR A 290 -25.01 64.07 -59.66
C TYR A 290 -23.88 64.93 -59.06
N THR A 291 -23.89 66.24 -59.32
CA THR A 291 -22.87 67.19 -58.83
C THR A 291 -23.05 67.60 -57.35
N ASN A 292 -23.92 66.94 -56.59
CA ASN A 292 -24.45 67.46 -55.32
C ASN A 292 -23.92 66.68 -54.08
N LYS A 293 -23.22 67.39 -53.18
CA LYS A 293 -22.52 66.82 -52.00
C LYS A 293 -23.41 66.10 -50.96
N THR A 294 -24.72 66.29 -50.98
CA THR A 294 -25.62 65.82 -49.92
C THR A 294 -25.91 64.32 -49.97
N GLN A 295 -25.88 63.68 -51.15
CA GLN A 295 -26.08 62.22 -51.30
C GLN A 295 -24.82 61.42 -50.94
N ASN A 296 -23.61 61.96 -51.14
CA ASN A 296 -22.35 61.31 -50.74
C ASN A 296 -22.26 61.05 -49.24
N ASN A 297 -22.77 61.97 -48.41
CA ASN A 297 -22.76 61.80 -46.95
C ASN A 297 -23.51 60.55 -46.46
N GLN A 298 -24.52 60.06 -47.20
CA GLN A 298 -25.27 58.86 -46.83
C GLN A 298 -24.48 57.58 -47.14
N TYR A 299 -23.78 57.53 -48.28
CA TYR A 299 -22.91 56.40 -48.63
C TYR A 299 -21.73 56.31 -47.68
N ASP A 300 -21.06 57.43 -47.38
CA ASP A 300 -19.92 57.47 -46.44
C ASP A 300 -20.34 57.08 -45.01
N ALA A 301 -21.55 57.45 -44.57
CA ALA A 301 -22.09 57.03 -43.27
C ALA A 301 -22.33 55.51 -43.23
N LYS A 302 -22.85 54.93 -44.32
CA LYS A 302 -23.09 53.49 -44.44
C LYS A 302 -21.79 52.68 -44.55
N GLU A 303 -20.75 53.20 -45.20
CA GLU A 303 -19.42 52.56 -45.20
C GLU A 303 -18.86 52.47 -43.78
N LYS A 304 -18.95 53.55 -42.99
CA LYS A 304 -18.50 53.55 -41.59
C LYS A 304 -19.27 52.56 -40.71
N GLU A 305 -20.58 52.46 -40.91
CA GLU A 305 -21.44 51.48 -40.23
C GLU A 305 -21.00 50.04 -40.55
N LEU A 306 -20.86 49.71 -41.84
CA LEU A 306 -20.46 48.37 -42.28
C LEU A 306 -19.03 48.00 -41.84
N ILE A 307 -18.08 48.96 -41.84
CA ILE A 307 -16.73 48.75 -41.30
C ILE A 307 -16.80 48.47 -39.79
N SER A 308 -17.64 49.19 -39.05
CA SER A 308 -17.86 48.95 -37.62
C SER A 308 -18.44 47.56 -37.36
N ASP A 309 -19.47 47.17 -38.12
CA ASP A 309 -20.10 45.85 -38.01
C ASP A 309 -19.14 44.71 -38.37
N PHE A 310 -18.35 44.88 -39.42
CA PHE A 310 -17.30 43.93 -39.78
C PHE A 310 -16.26 43.79 -38.67
N ASN A 311 -15.80 44.90 -38.09
CA ASN A 311 -14.84 44.86 -36.98
C ASN A 311 -15.43 44.19 -35.73
N ASN A 312 -16.71 44.39 -35.43
CA ASN A 312 -17.41 43.69 -34.36
C ASN A 312 -17.45 42.17 -34.63
N TYR A 313 -17.87 41.77 -35.83
CA TYR A 313 -17.83 40.38 -36.28
C TYR A 313 -16.42 39.77 -36.16
N LYS A 314 -15.39 40.46 -36.66
CA LYS A 314 -13.99 40.02 -36.59
C LYS A 314 -13.55 39.83 -35.15
N ASN A 315 -13.91 40.75 -34.24
CA ASN A 315 -13.59 40.64 -32.82
C ASN A 315 -14.29 39.45 -32.15
N GLU A 316 -15.55 39.18 -32.49
CA GLU A 316 -16.28 37.99 -32.03
C GLU A 316 -15.62 36.70 -32.53
N MET A 317 -15.24 36.66 -33.81
CA MET A 317 -14.51 35.53 -34.39
C MET A 317 -13.15 35.32 -33.74
N LYS A 318 -12.39 36.40 -33.49
CA LYS A 318 -11.10 36.33 -32.78
C LYS A 318 -11.27 35.76 -31.37
N ARG A 319 -12.32 36.16 -30.64
CA ARG A 319 -12.66 35.59 -29.32
C ARG A 319 -13.03 34.11 -29.42
N LEU A 320 -13.86 33.73 -30.38
CA LEU A 320 -14.28 32.34 -30.59
C LEU A 320 -13.08 31.44 -30.88
N VAL A 321 -12.25 31.80 -31.87
CA VAL A 321 -11.06 31.03 -32.25
C VAL A 321 -10.05 30.97 -31.09
N ASN A 322 -9.80 32.09 -30.39
CA ASN A 322 -8.88 32.10 -29.26
C ASN A 322 -9.32 31.18 -28.13
N ASN A 323 -10.59 31.30 -27.71
CA ASN A 323 -11.11 30.51 -26.59
C ASN A 323 -11.26 29.04 -26.96
N THR A 324 -11.73 28.71 -28.17
CA THR A 324 -11.80 27.31 -28.63
C THR A 324 -10.41 26.69 -28.75
N SER A 325 -9.42 27.43 -29.24
CA SER A 325 -8.02 26.97 -29.27
C SER A 325 -7.48 26.67 -27.87
N THR A 326 -7.74 27.53 -26.88
CA THR A 326 -7.36 27.26 -25.48
C THR A 326 -8.02 25.99 -24.95
N VAL A 327 -9.30 25.77 -25.25
CA VAL A 327 -10.00 24.55 -24.83
C VAL A 327 -9.44 23.31 -25.53
N ILE A 328 -9.10 23.38 -26.82
CA ILE A 328 -8.45 22.28 -27.54
C ILE A 328 -7.10 21.93 -26.91
N VAL A 329 -6.28 22.93 -26.56
CA VAL A 329 -4.98 22.70 -25.89
C VAL A 329 -5.18 21.95 -24.56
N ASN A 330 -6.19 22.33 -23.78
CA ASN A 330 -6.53 21.62 -22.54
C ASN A 330 -7.01 20.19 -22.82
N ALA A 331 -7.87 19.99 -23.82
CA ALA A 331 -8.32 18.65 -24.21
C ALA A 331 -7.15 17.76 -24.68
N VAL A 332 -6.18 18.28 -25.45
CA VAL A 332 -4.96 17.53 -25.84
C VAL A 332 -4.16 17.11 -24.61
N LYS A 333 -4.07 17.98 -23.60
CA LYS A 333 -3.40 17.67 -22.33
C LYS A 333 -4.12 16.54 -21.59
N ASP A 334 -5.42 16.68 -21.39
CA ASP A 334 -6.26 15.70 -20.69
C ASP A 334 -6.20 14.32 -21.38
N VAL A 335 -6.32 14.26 -22.72
CA VAL A 335 -6.17 13.00 -23.48
C VAL A 335 -4.76 12.42 -23.36
N SER A 336 -3.72 13.24 -23.35
CA SER A 336 -2.34 12.75 -23.17
C SER A 336 -2.11 12.15 -21.79
N GLU A 337 -2.73 12.72 -20.76
CA GLU A 337 -2.71 12.21 -19.38
C GLU A 337 -3.48 10.87 -19.29
N ILE A 338 -4.63 10.76 -19.95
CA ILE A 338 -5.38 9.50 -20.06
C ILE A 338 -4.55 8.40 -20.70
N ILE A 339 -3.89 8.65 -21.83
CA ILE A 339 -3.07 7.63 -22.51
C ILE A 339 -1.93 7.14 -21.60
N LYS A 340 -1.33 8.04 -20.83
CA LYS A 340 -0.32 7.69 -19.84
C LYS A 340 -0.91 6.81 -18.74
N ASN A 341 -2.03 7.24 -18.14
CA ASN A 341 -2.73 6.53 -17.07
C ASN A 341 -3.26 5.16 -17.55
N GLN A 342 -3.69 5.03 -18.80
CA GLN A 342 -4.06 3.76 -19.43
C GLN A 342 -2.89 2.79 -19.51
N THR A 343 -1.70 3.27 -19.86
CA THR A 343 -0.50 2.43 -19.96
C THR A 343 -0.11 1.86 -18.60
N GLU A 344 -0.17 2.69 -17.55
CA GLU A 344 0.11 2.26 -16.16
C GLU A 344 -0.97 1.31 -15.66
N SER A 345 -2.25 1.66 -15.83
CA SER A 345 -3.39 0.86 -15.39
C SER A 345 -3.47 -0.49 -16.08
N SER A 346 -3.12 -0.58 -17.36
CA SER A 346 -3.14 -1.86 -18.11
C SER A 346 -2.25 -2.92 -17.48
N LYS A 347 -1.11 -2.53 -16.89
CA LYS A 347 -0.24 -3.47 -16.16
C LYS A 347 -0.94 -4.00 -14.91
N LEU A 348 -1.60 -3.12 -14.15
CA LEU A 348 -2.34 -3.48 -12.94
C LEU A 348 -3.53 -4.39 -13.27
N ILE A 349 -4.29 -4.07 -14.33
CA ILE A 349 -5.43 -4.88 -14.78
C ILE A 349 -4.97 -6.26 -15.25
N ASN A 350 -3.85 -6.36 -15.98
CA ASN A 350 -3.30 -7.65 -16.42
C ASN A 350 -2.79 -8.49 -15.25
N ASN A 351 -2.21 -7.86 -14.21
CA ASN A 351 -1.83 -8.56 -12.98
C ASN A 351 -3.07 -9.11 -12.27
N TYR A 352 -4.11 -8.30 -12.12
CA TYR A 352 -5.38 -8.72 -11.53
C TYR A 352 -6.02 -9.88 -12.31
N GLU A 353 -6.04 -9.80 -13.64
CA GLU A 353 -6.51 -10.89 -14.51
C GLU A 353 -5.72 -12.20 -14.27
N SER A 354 -4.41 -12.09 -14.15
CA SER A 354 -3.51 -13.23 -13.95
C SER A 354 -3.78 -13.90 -12.61
N VAL A 355 -3.87 -13.13 -11.53
CA VAL A 355 -4.19 -13.64 -10.18
C VAL A 355 -5.58 -14.27 -10.14
N LEU A 356 -6.59 -13.64 -10.74
CA LEU A 356 -7.94 -14.23 -10.81
C LEU A 356 -7.93 -15.59 -11.52
N LYS A 357 -7.24 -15.70 -12.66
CA LYS A 357 -7.16 -16.97 -13.40
C LYS A 357 -6.38 -18.04 -12.64
N GLU A 358 -5.29 -17.66 -11.99
CA GLU A 358 -4.47 -18.57 -11.19
C GLU A 358 -5.27 -19.16 -10.02
N LYS A 359 -6.02 -18.33 -9.30
CA LYS A 359 -6.80 -18.74 -8.11
C LYS A 359 -8.19 -19.27 -8.43
N LYS A 360 -8.57 -19.44 -9.70
CA LYS A 360 -9.93 -19.85 -10.08
C LYS A 360 -10.39 -21.12 -9.36
N ASP A 361 -9.52 -22.13 -9.26
CA ASP A 361 -9.86 -23.44 -8.70
C ASP A 361 -9.96 -23.45 -7.16
N SER A 362 -9.46 -22.40 -6.48
CA SER A 362 -9.55 -22.27 -5.03
C SER A 362 -10.74 -21.45 -4.54
N LEU A 363 -11.43 -20.75 -5.45
CA LEU A 363 -12.59 -19.92 -5.14
C LEU A 363 -13.91 -20.67 -5.39
N SER A 364 -14.96 -20.28 -4.66
CA SER A 364 -16.31 -20.70 -5.03
C SER A 364 -16.72 -20.12 -6.39
N GLU A 365 -17.52 -20.88 -7.14
CA GLU A 365 -17.97 -20.49 -8.49
C GLU A 365 -18.71 -19.15 -8.50
N ASP A 366 -19.57 -18.90 -7.50
CA ASP A 366 -20.30 -17.65 -7.35
C ASP A 366 -19.37 -16.46 -7.07
N PHE A 367 -18.36 -16.65 -6.21
CA PHE A 367 -17.42 -15.59 -5.89
C PHE A 367 -16.52 -15.24 -7.09
N TYR A 368 -15.97 -16.26 -7.76
CA TYR A 368 -15.20 -16.06 -8.98
C TYR A 368 -16.03 -15.36 -10.06
N SER A 369 -17.28 -15.78 -10.26
CA SER A 369 -18.17 -15.17 -11.26
C SER A 369 -18.47 -13.69 -10.94
N SER A 370 -18.68 -13.35 -9.67
CA SER A 370 -18.86 -11.97 -9.24
C SER A 370 -17.61 -11.12 -9.53
N LEU A 371 -16.43 -11.61 -9.17
CA LEU A 371 -15.16 -10.92 -9.42
C LEU A 371 -14.86 -10.79 -10.92
N TRP A 372 -15.14 -11.83 -11.70
CA TRP A 372 -14.93 -11.84 -13.13
C TRP A 372 -15.83 -10.84 -13.85
N ASN A 373 -17.10 -10.70 -13.43
CA ASN A 373 -18.01 -9.69 -13.98
C ASN A 373 -17.51 -8.27 -13.71
N ASP A 374 -16.96 -8.01 -12.52
CA ASP A 374 -16.35 -6.72 -12.22
C ASP A 374 -15.08 -6.49 -13.06
N TYR A 375 -14.25 -7.52 -13.22
CA TYR A 375 -13.07 -7.49 -14.08
C TYR A 375 -13.42 -7.14 -15.54
N LEU A 376 -14.50 -7.69 -16.09
CA LEU A 376 -14.93 -7.38 -17.46
C LEU A 376 -15.30 -5.90 -17.66
N GLU A 377 -15.77 -5.20 -16.63
CA GLU A 377 -15.99 -3.75 -16.69
C GLU A 377 -14.67 -2.96 -16.62
N ILE A 378 -13.73 -3.43 -15.81
CA ILE A 378 -12.39 -2.87 -15.63
C ILE A 378 -11.55 -3.02 -16.92
N GLU A 379 -11.62 -4.17 -17.59
CA GLU A 379 -10.83 -4.49 -18.78
C GLU A 379 -11.13 -3.54 -19.97
N LYS A 380 -12.34 -2.99 -20.07
CA LYS A 380 -12.74 -2.04 -21.13
C LYS A 380 -11.90 -0.75 -21.17
N TYR A 381 -11.13 -0.48 -20.12
CA TYR A 381 -10.29 0.71 -19.97
C TYR A 381 -8.79 0.43 -20.22
N LYS A 382 -8.41 -0.82 -20.53
CA LYS A 382 -7.03 -1.16 -20.94
C LYS A 382 -6.64 -0.31 -22.17
N GLY A 383 -5.39 0.14 -22.22
CA GLY A 383 -4.83 0.76 -23.42
C GLY A 383 -4.59 -0.32 -24.47
N SER A 384 -5.13 -0.15 -25.68
CA SER A 384 -4.93 -1.07 -26.78
C SER A 384 -3.91 -0.51 -27.77
N ASP A 385 -2.95 -1.33 -28.21
CA ASP A 385 -2.13 -1.04 -29.40
C ASP A 385 -2.95 -1.14 -30.72
N LEU A 386 -4.17 -1.70 -30.68
CA LEU A 386 -5.03 -1.98 -31.83
C LEU A 386 -6.50 -1.61 -31.56
N GLN A 387 -7.15 -1.02 -32.57
CA GLN A 387 -8.47 -0.35 -32.53
C GLN A 387 -9.71 -1.23 -32.22
N ASP A 388 -9.56 -2.50 -31.84
CA ASP A 388 -10.72 -3.38 -31.65
C ASP A 388 -11.05 -3.59 -30.15
N ASN A 389 -12.27 -3.20 -29.78
CA ASN A 389 -13.00 -3.42 -28.50
C ASN A 389 -12.85 -2.42 -27.33
N ASN A 390 -12.14 -1.30 -27.47
CA ASN A 390 -12.17 -0.26 -26.42
C ASN A 390 -13.36 0.69 -26.56
N THR A 391 -14.00 1.04 -25.43
CA THR A 391 -15.11 2.02 -25.38
C THR A 391 -14.69 3.39 -25.93
N TYR A 392 -13.41 3.76 -25.80
CA TYR A 392 -12.85 5.05 -26.22
C TYR A 392 -11.55 4.89 -27.02
N ASN A 393 -11.43 5.60 -28.16
CA ASN A 393 -10.21 5.66 -28.95
C ASN A 393 -9.41 6.95 -28.62
N PHE A 394 -8.71 6.97 -27.49
CA PHE A 394 -7.96 8.15 -27.03
C PHE A 394 -6.80 8.54 -27.95
N ILE A 395 -6.16 7.58 -28.63
CA ILE A 395 -5.10 7.86 -29.62
C ILE A 395 -5.70 8.62 -30.82
N GLY A 396 -6.84 8.15 -31.33
CA GLY A 396 -7.62 8.83 -32.37
C GLY A 396 -8.06 10.22 -31.91
N MET A 397 -8.60 10.34 -30.69
CA MET A 397 -9.00 11.64 -30.12
C MET A 397 -7.82 12.61 -30.07
N LYS A 398 -6.65 12.18 -29.59
CA LYS A 398 -5.45 13.02 -29.52
C LYS A 398 -5.05 13.51 -30.91
N THR A 399 -5.03 12.62 -31.89
CA THR A 399 -4.67 12.94 -33.28
C THR A 399 -5.62 13.98 -33.86
N THR A 400 -6.94 13.80 -33.69
CA THR A 400 -7.95 14.77 -34.12
C THR A 400 -7.79 16.11 -33.42
N LEU A 401 -7.58 16.13 -32.11
CA LEU A 401 -7.42 17.35 -31.33
C LEU A 401 -6.13 18.10 -31.70
N GLU A 402 -5.03 17.40 -31.96
CA GLU A 402 -3.77 18.00 -32.42
C GLU A 402 -3.92 18.61 -33.82
N ASN A 403 -4.62 17.93 -34.73
CA ASN A 403 -4.95 18.49 -36.04
C ASN A 403 -5.81 19.77 -35.90
N ASN A 404 -6.88 19.71 -35.10
CA ASN A 404 -7.74 20.85 -34.82
C ASN A 404 -6.99 22.00 -34.14
N LYS A 405 -6.01 21.69 -33.28
CA LYS A 405 -5.14 22.69 -32.65
C LYS A 405 -4.34 23.45 -33.70
N ASN A 406 -3.71 22.75 -34.64
CA ASN A 406 -2.93 23.37 -35.73
C ASN A 406 -3.82 24.26 -36.61
N ILE A 407 -5.02 23.78 -36.95
CA ILE A 407 -6.02 24.57 -37.69
C ILE A 407 -6.37 25.86 -36.94
N MET A 408 -6.60 25.79 -35.62
CA MET A 408 -6.87 26.99 -34.83
C MET A 408 -5.67 27.94 -34.74
N GLU A 409 -4.44 27.44 -34.71
CA GLU A 409 -3.22 28.26 -34.71
C GLU A 409 -3.03 28.99 -36.05
N GLU A 410 -3.30 28.32 -37.17
CA GLU A 410 -3.31 28.91 -38.51
C GLU A 410 -4.37 30.03 -38.60
N LEU A 411 -5.61 29.73 -38.21
CA LEU A 411 -6.72 30.69 -38.21
C LEU A 411 -6.47 31.91 -37.30
N LYS A 412 -5.76 31.73 -36.18
CA LYS A 412 -5.34 32.85 -35.31
C LYS A 412 -4.43 33.84 -36.05
N GLY A 413 -3.52 33.33 -36.87
CA GLY A 413 -2.64 34.15 -37.71
C GLY A 413 -3.42 34.86 -38.82
N GLU A 414 -4.30 34.12 -39.50
CA GLU A 414 -5.10 34.64 -40.61
C GLU A 414 -6.10 35.72 -40.16
N LEU A 415 -6.65 35.63 -38.95
CA LEU A 415 -7.59 36.63 -38.38
C LEU A 415 -6.95 37.97 -38.00
N ASP A 416 -5.62 38.11 -38.08
CA ASP A 416 -4.89 39.31 -37.65
C ASP A 416 -4.67 40.33 -38.78
N PHE A 417 -5.69 40.58 -39.60
CA PHE A 417 -5.68 41.60 -40.65
C PHE A 417 -6.66 42.74 -40.36
N ASN A 418 -6.29 43.98 -40.64
CA ASN A 418 -7.20 45.12 -40.47
C ASN A 418 -7.72 45.59 -41.83
N ILE A 419 -8.97 46.07 -41.84
CA ILE A 419 -9.52 46.75 -43.00
C ILE A 419 -9.39 48.27 -42.83
N SER A 420 -8.96 48.97 -43.87
CA SER A 420 -8.93 50.44 -43.94
C SER A 420 -10.21 50.99 -44.60
N ASP A 421 -10.26 52.30 -44.84
CA ASP A 421 -11.32 52.95 -45.63
C ASP A 421 -11.11 52.77 -47.15
N GLU A 422 -10.11 51.98 -47.58
CA GLU A 422 -9.76 51.77 -48.98
C GLU A 422 -10.33 50.45 -49.52
N LYS A 423 -10.80 50.48 -50.77
CA LYS A 423 -11.44 49.35 -51.46
C LYS A 423 -10.51 48.13 -51.54
N GLU A 424 -9.23 48.33 -51.81
CA GLU A 424 -8.22 47.28 -51.90
C GLU A 424 -8.16 46.45 -50.62
N SER A 425 -8.28 47.09 -49.46
CA SER A 425 -8.24 46.45 -48.15
C SER A 425 -9.45 45.54 -47.90
N TRP A 426 -10.63 45.89 -48.44
CA TRP A 426 -11.83 45.05 -48.33
C TRP A 426 -11.76 43.82 -49.23
N ILE A 427 -11.18 43.97 -50.43
CA ILE A 427 -10.93 42.83 -51.35
C ILE A 427 -9.95 41.85 -50.69
N GLU A 428 -8.85 42.36 -50.13
CA GLU A 428 -7.88 41.53 -49.40
C GLU A 428 -8.53 40.81 -48.21
N GLY A 429 -9.33 41.52 -47.41
CA GLY A 429 -10.07 40.94 -46.29
C GLY A 429 -11.06 39.85 -46.73
N LYS A 430 -11.68 40.01 -47.91
CA LYS A 430 -12.61 39.03 -48.47
C LYS A 430 -11.88 37.76 -48.90
N GLU A 431 -10.74 37.88 -49.56
CA GLU A 431 -9.93 36.72 -49.94
C GLU A 431 -9.42 35.98 -48.69
N LYS A 432 -8.96 36.70 -47.66
CA LYS A 432 -8.57 36.09 -46.37
C LYS A 432 -9.71 35.31 -45.72
N LEU A 433 -10.93 35.84 -45.71
CA LEU A 433 -12.08 35.10 -45.17
C LEU A 433 -12.46 33.86 -46.01
N LYS A 434 -12.20 33.87 -47.32
CA LYS A 434 -12.36 32.67 -48.15
C LYS A 434 -11.30 31.62 -47.85
N GLU A 435 -10.03 32.03 -47.71
CA GLU A 435 -8.93 31.14 -47.29
C GLU A 435 -9.26 30.50 -45.95
N MET A 436 -9.65 31.30 -44.95
CA MET A 436 -10.08 30.79 -43.65
C MET A 436 -11.26 29.82 -43.74
N LYS A 437 -12.22 30.04 -44.65
CA LYS A 437 -13.35 29.13 -44.87
C LYS A 437 -12.89 27.76 -45.37
N GLU A 438 -11.87 27.72 -46.22
CA GLU A 438 -11.22 26.48 -46.65
C GLU A 438 -10.47 25.83 -45.49
N THR A 439 -9.68 26.60 -44.73
CA THR A 439 -8.96 26.12 -43.53
C THR A 439 -9.91 25.48 -42.51
N PHE A 440 -11.06 26.12 -42.24
CA PHE A 440 -12.12 25.56 -41.39
C PHE A 440 -12.72 24.26 -41.93
N SER A 441 -12.65 23.96 -43.23
CA SER A 441 -13.20 22.72 -43.78
C SER A 441 -12.41 21.47 -43.36
N ASN A 442 -11.18 21.65 -42.87
CA ASN A 442 -10.32 20.57 -42.39
C ASN A 442 -10.53 20.22 -40.91
N TYR A 443 -11.35 20.99 -40.18
CA TYR A 443 -11.63 20.70 -38.77
C TYR A 443 -12.41 19.39 -38.66
N SER A 444 -12.10 18.55 -37.69
CA SER A 444 -12.67 17.20 -37.60
C SER A 444 -13.24 16.91 -36.21
N HIS A 445 -14.28 16.09 -36.17
CA HIS A 445 -14.89 15.56 -34.94
C HIS A 445 -14.67 14.06 -34.79
N GLU A 446 -13.92 13.46 -35.72
CA GLU A 446 -13.66 12.04 -35.75
C GLU A 446 -13.01 11.58 -34.43
N TYR A 447 -13.49 10.46 -33.89
CA TYR A 447 -13.09 9.89 -32.60
C TYR A 447 -13.44 10.70 -31.35
N LEU A 448 -13.95 11.94 -31.44
CA LEU A 448 -14.30 12.76 -30.28
C LEU A 448 -15.63 12.32 -29.62
N ASN A 449 -15.94 11.04 -29.60
CA ASN A 449 -17.17 10.52 -29.00
C ASN A 449 -16.95 10.18 -27.53
N LEU A 450 -17.79 10.73 -26.65
CA LEU A 450 -17.87 10.35 -25.25
C LEU A 450 -19.17 9.58 -25.02
N ASP A 451 -19.12 8.53 -24.20
CA ASP A 451 -20.28 7.70 -23.91
C ASP A 451 -21.06 8.29 -22.75
N TYR A 452 -22.35 8.50 -22.99
CA TYR A 452 -23.28 9.07 -22.03
C TYR A 452 -24.53 8.19 -21.84
N LYS A 453 -24.54 6.96 -22.38
CA LYS A 453 -25.73 6.08 -22.34
C LYS A 453 -26.27 5.83 -20.94
N ASP A 454 -25.38 5.85 -19.96
CA ASP A 454 -25.70 5.64 -18.55
C ASP A 454 -25.78 6.94 -17.74
N LEU A 455 -25.75 8.13 -18.37
CA LEU A 455 -25.81 9.41 -17.68
C LEU A 455 -27.20 9.60 -17.04
N ARG A 456 -27.23 9.75 -15.72
CA ARG A 456 -28.48 9.96 -14.96
C ARG A 456 -28.58 11.34 -14.37
N ARG A 457 -29.82 11.79 -14.13
CA ARG A 457 -30.08 12.93 -13.25
C ARG A 457 -29.73 12.52 -11.83
N LYS A 458 -29.14 13.44 -11.08
CA LYS A 458 -28.91 13.21 -9.65
C LYS A 458 -30.24 13.26 -8.90
N GLU A 459 -30.56 12.17 -8.20
CA GLU A 459 -31.68 12.09 -7.27
C GLU A 459 -31.27 12.54 -5.87
N GLU A 460 -32.23 12.61 -4.93
CA GLU A 460 -31.91 12.92 -3.52
C GLU A 460 -30.90 11.91 -2.96
N GLU A 461 -29.86 12.46 -2.31
CA GLU A 461 -28.75 11.67 -1.79
C GLU A 461 -29.23 10.77 -0.64
N PRO A 462 -29.00 9.44 -0.73
CA PRO A 462 -29.33 8.56 0.38
C PRO A 462 -28.27 8.70 1.48
N LYS A 463 -28.71 8.78 2.74
CA LYS A 463 -27.87 8.88 3.95
C LYS A 463 -27.19 7.57 4.33
N ILE A 464 -26.48 6.96 3.39
CA ILE A 464 -25.86 5.64 3.59
C ILE A 464 -24.55 5.69 4.38
N PHE A 465 -23.85 6.82 4.37
CA PHE A 465 -22.57 6.99 5.06
C PHE A 465 -22.71 7.47 6.50
N ASP A 466 -23.86 8.05 6.88
CA ASP A 466 -24.14 8.52 8.25
C ASP A 466 -23.86 7.42 9.30
N GLY A 467 -24.19 6.16 9.00
CA GLY A 467 -23.92 5.02 9.87
C GLY A 467 -22.42 4.76 10.03
N ALA A 468 -21.68 4.63 8.93
CA ALA A 468 -20.23 4.43 8.97
C ALA A 468 -19.49 5.62 9.63
N ASN A 469 -19.93 6.85 9.37
CA ASN A 469 -19.38 8.07 9.99
C ASN A 469 -19.61 8.07 11.50
N SER A 470 -20.83 7.73 11.96
CA SER A 470 -21.13 7.65 13.39
C SER A 470 -20.28 6.61 14.11
N ILE A 471 -20.16 5.42 13.50
CA ILE A 471 -19.35 4.32 14.00
C ILE A 471 -17.87 4.70 14.09
N MET A 472 -17.33 5.40 13.09
CA MET A 472 -15.93 5.82 13.07
C MET A 472 -15.65 7.00 13.99
N ALA A 473 -16.61 7.90 14.19
CA ALA A 473 -16.49 9.00 15.13
C ALA A 473 -16.29 8.52 16.57
N ASP A 474 -16.89 7.39 16.93
CA ASP A 474 -16.74 6.75 18.22
C ASP A 474 -15.40 5.99 18.35
N GLY A 475 -14.64 5.84 17.25
CA GLY A 475 -13.33 5.20 17.23
C GLY A 475 -13.40 3.67 17.13
N ILE A 476 -12.42 3.08 16.42
CA ILE A 476 -12.40 1.63 16.12
C ILE A 476 -12.40 0.72 17.36
N MET A 477 -12.03 1.21 18.55
CA MET A 477 -12.09 0.40 19.76
C MET A 477 -13.52 0.18 20.23
N ASN A 478 -14.40 1.18 20.07
CA ASN A 478 -15.82 1.07 20.46
C ASN A 478 -16.60 0.11 19.53
N LEU A 479 -16.09 -0.16 18.33
CA LEU A 479 -16.61 -1.20 17.44
C LEU A 479 -16.36 -2.62 17.96
N VAL A 480 -15.25 -2.82 18.66
CA VAL A 480 -14.76 -4.15 19.04
C VAL A 480 -15.02 -4.42 20.51
N ILE A 481 -14.95 -3.39 21.36
CA ILE A 481 -15.08 -3.46 22.80
C ILE A 481 -16.20 -2.51 23.24
N ALA A 482 -17.23 -3.06 23.89
CA ALA A 482 -18.46 -2.32 24.24
C ALA A 482 -18.33 -1.44 25.50
N ASP A 483 -17.27 -1.63 26.30
CA ASP A 483 -16.99 -0.86 27.53
C ASP A 483 -15.49 -0.54 27.56
N ASP A 484 -15.11 0.70 27.28
CA ASP A 484 -13.73 1.18 27.24
C ASP A 484 -13.19 1.63 28.61
N ASN A 485 -14.07 1.73 29.61
CA ASN A 485 -13.77 2.27 30.93
C ASN A 485 -12.79 1.41 31.77
N ASP A 486 -12.56 0.14 31.39
CA ASP A 486 -11.69 -0.80 32.10
C ASP A 486 -10.39 -1.12 31.33
N LEU A 487 -10.05 -0.36 30.28
CA LEU A 487 -8.82 -0.58 29.51
C LEU A 487 -7.58 -0.12 30.28
N SER A 488 -6.48 -0.86 30.15
CA SER A 488 -5.21 -0.50 30.79
C SER A 488 -4.57 0.71 30.12
N GLU A 489 -4.16 1.67 30.93
CA GLU A 489 -3.42 2.86 30.51
C GLU A 489 -1.90 2.73 30.72
N LYS A 490 -1.38 1.54 31.07
CA LYS A 490 0.06 1.36 31.32
C LYS A 490 0.89 1.70 30.06
N LYS A 491 2.03 2.36 30.30
CA LYS A 491 2.98 2.79 29.26
C LYS A 491 4.43 2.59 29.69
N LEU A 492 5.28 2.30 28.71
CA LEU A 492 6.73 2.20 28.88
C LEU A 492 7.37 3.60 28.94
N ASN A 493 7.39 4.21 30.13
CA ASN A 493 7.87 5.60 30.30
C ASN A 493 9.34 5.72 30.76
N ASP A 494 9.89 4.73 31.46
CA ASP A 494 11.18 4.82 32.16
C ASP A 494 12.29 3.92 31.58
N ILE A 495 12.17 3.52 30.30
CA ILE A 495 13.13 2.62 29.63
C ILE A 495 13.73 3.33 28.43
N ASP A 496 15.05 3.17 28.21
CA ASP A 496 15.68 3.57 26.96
C ASP A 496 15.08 2.75 25.82
N LYS A 497 14.20 3.41 25.05
CA LYS A 497 13.46 2.77 23.95
C LYS A 497 14.39 2.14 22.93
N THR A 498 15.60 2.66 22.74
CA THR A 498 16.56 2.09 21.78
C THR A 498 17.13 0.73 22.21
N ALA A 499 17.00 0.40 23.50
CA ALA A 499 17.38 -0.90 24.06
C ALA A 499 16.26 -1.94 23.99
N LEU A 500 15.02 -1.54 23.67
CA LEU A 500 13.89 -2.47 23.59
C LEU A 500 13.97 -3.33 22.33
N PRO A 501 13.74 -4.66 22.43
CA PRO A 501 13.71 -5.55 21.27
C PRO A 501 12.74 -5.10 20.18
N SER A 502 11.59 -4.53 20.56
CA SER A 502 10.58 -3.96 19.65
C SER A 502 11.09 -2.79 18.81
N TYR A 503 12.04 -2.01 19.33
CA TYR A 503 12.66 -0.88 18.60
C TYR A 503 13.87 -1.31 17.79
N GLN A 504 14.63 -2.30 18.27
CA GLN A 504 15.78 -2.86 17.56
C GLN A 504 15.35 -3.71 16.35
N TYR A 505 14.22 -4.40 16.48
CA TYR A 505 13.63 -5.21 15.43
C TYR A 505 12.42 -4.48 14.83
N LYS A 506 12.69 -3.45 14.02
CA LYS A 506 11.64 -2.85 13.18
C LYS A 506 11.28 -3.82 12.05
N GLY A 507 10.35 -4.73 12.34
CA GLY A 507 9.52 -5.32 11.29
C GLY A 507 8.83 -4.22 10.49
N LYS A 508 8.29 -4.54 9.31
CA LYS A 508 7.45 -3.59 8.57
C LYS A 508 6.30 -3.18 9.49
N GLU A 509 6.21 -1.89 9.78
CA GLU A 509 5.19 -1.34 10.66
C GLU A 509 3.85 -1.34 9.91
N TYR A 510 3.11 -2.44 10.00
CA TYR A 510 1.76 -2.55 9.42
C TYR A 510 0.77 -1.86 10.36
N SER A 511 0.64 -0.54 10.25
CA SER A 511 -0.39 0.21 10.99
C SER A 511 -1.58 0.49 10.09
N TYR A 512 -2.56 -0.40 10.16
CA TYR A 512 -3.83 -0.30 9.43
C TYR A 512 -4.75 0.84 9.91
N SER A 513 -4.40 1.55 10.99
CA SER A 513 -5.20 2.64 11.56
C SER A 513 -5.61 3.68 10.51
N ASN A 514 -4.70 4.01 9.59
CA ASN A 514 -4.89 5.08 8.63
C ASN A 514 -5.93 4.75 7.54
N ALA A 515 -6.23 3.45 7.31
CA ALA A 515 -7.23 3.03 6.32
C ALA A 515 -8.65 3.40 6.77
N PHE A 516 -8.91 3.42 8.08
CA PHE A 516 -10.22 3.69 8.67
C PHE A 516 -10.43 5.16 9.04
N ASP A 517 -9.37 5.91 9.30
CA ASP A 517 -9.46 7.33 9.66
C ASP A 517 -10.16 8.19 8.58
N ASN A 518 -10.04 7.81 7.31
CA ASN A 518 -10.65 8.53 6.19
C ASN A 518 -12.16 8.24 6.00
N LEU A 519 -12.70 7.18 6.64
CA LEU A 519 -14.12 6.87 6.55
C LEU A 519 -15.00 7.92 7.21
N GLY A 520 -14.56 8.55 8.32
CA GLY A 520 -15.44 9.38 9.17
C GLY A 520 -16.00 10.67 8.56
N ASP A 521 -15.45 11.12 7.43
CA ASP A 521 -15.90 12.32 6.71
C ASP A 521 -16.40 11.96 5.28
N LEU A 522 -16.76 10.69 5.06
CA LEU A 522 -17.30 10.21 3.80
C LEU A 522 -18.73 10.71 3.57
N ASP A 523 -18.96 11.38 2.45
CA ASP A 523 -20.25 11.89 1.99
C ASP A 523 -20.39 11.70 0.47
N ALA A 524 -21.61 11.73 -0.06
CA ALA A 524 -21.87 11.65 -1.49
C ALA A 524 -21.08 12.69 -2.32
N SER A 525 -20.79 13.86 -1.76
CA SER A 525 -20.10 14.96 -2.47
C SER A 525 -18.58 14.81 -2.58
N ASN A 526 -17.96 14.02 -1.72
CA ASN A 526 -16.52 13.73 -1.70
C ASN A 526 -16.23 12.23 -1.80
N ALA A 527 -17.28 11.41 -2.01
CA ALA A 527 -17.24 9.96 -2.04
C ALA A 527 -16.09 9.46 -2.90
N ILE A 528 -16.00 9.90 -4.16
CA ILE A 528 -14.95 9.47 -5.10
C ILE A 528 -13.53 9.75 -4.59
N GLU A 529 -13.28 10.90 -3.94
CA GLU A 529 -11.93 11.25 -3.46
C GLU A 529 -11.55 10.42 -2.23
N LYS A 530 -12.45 10.33 -1.25
CA LYS A 530 -12.23 9.56 -0.03
C LYS A 530 -12.18 8.06 -0.28
N PHE A 531 -12.98 7.59 -1.21
CA PHE A 531 -12.92 6.22 -1.72
C PHE A 531 -11.54 5.86 -2.23
N MET A 532 -10.89 6.76 -2.96
CA MET A 532 -9.54 6.54 -3.46
C MET A 532 -8.50 6.50 -2.32
N GLU A 533 -8.66 7.35 -1.31
CA GLU A 533 -7.80 7.32 -0.12
C GLU A 533 -7.98 6.03 0.70
N ILE A 534 -9.23 5.56 0.85
CA ILE A 534 -9.57 4.32 1.54
C ILE A 534 -9.00 3.11 0.77
N ILE A 535 -9.20 3.06 -0.55
CA ILE A 535 -8.65 2.03 -1.46
C ILE A 535 -7.13 1.97 -1.33
N LYS A 536 -6.45 3.12 -1.37
CA LYS A 536 -5.00 3.19 -1.20
C LYS A 536 -4.56 2.70 0.18
N GLY A 537 -5.26 3.11 1.23
CA GLY A 537 -5.03 2.62 2.59
C GLY A 537 -5.17 1.10 2.72
N PHE A 538 -6.13 0.48 2.04
CA PHE A 538 -6.24 -0.97 1.98
C PHE A 538 -5.12 -1.61 1.17
N SER A 539 -4.84 -1.11 -0.04
CA SER A 539 -3.84 -1.67 -0.97
C SER A 539 -2.41 -1.66 -0.39
N GLU A 540 -2.04 -0.59 0.31
CA GLU A 540 -0.70 -0.41 0.87
C GLU A 540 -0.45 -1.27 2.12
N ASN A 541 -1.48 -1.47 2.94
CA ASN A 541 -1.30 -2.10 4.25
C ASN A 541 -1.58 -3.61 4.25
N LEU A 542 -2.31 -4.12 3.27
CA LEU A 542 -2.73 -5.52 3.21
C LEU A 542 -1.57 -6.44 2.74
N SER A 543 -0.96 -7.21 3.64
CA SER A 543 0.06 -8.22 3.28
C SER A 543 -0.03 -9.56 4.04
N SER A 544 -0.32 -10.62 3.28
CA SER A 544 -0.45 -12.02 3.69
C SER A 544 0.87 -12.79 3.76
N SER A 545 2.00 -12.19 3.37
CA SER A 545 3.28 -12.91 3.20
C SER A 545 3.81 -13.56 4.49
N ASP A 546 3.41 -13.03 5.65
CA ASP A 546 3.93 -13.45 6.95
C ASP A 546 3.08 -14.58 7.58
N LEU A 547 1.90 -14.88 7.01
CA LEU A 547 0.87 -15.74 7.60
C LEU A 547 0.98 -17.22 7.17
N LEU A 548 1.70 -17.51 6.07
CA LEU A 548 1.75 -18.84 5.44
C LEU A 548 3.13 -19.51 5.50
N ALA A 549 4.09 -18.94 6.22
CA ALA A 549 5.49 -19.38 6.17
C ALA A 549 5.85 -20.35 7.30
N SER A 550 5.54 -21.66 7.20
CA SER A 550 6.39 -22.68 7.85
C SER A 550 6.22 -24.11 7.32
N THR A 551 7.31 -24.89 7.36
CA THR A 551 7.36 -26.33 7.07
C THR A 551 7.08 -27.16 8.33
N GLY A 552 6.66 -28.42 8.21
CA GLY A 552 6.09 -29.22 9.31
C GLY A 552 6.86 -29.29 10.64
N ASP A 553 8.20 -29.33 10.66
CA ASP A 553 9.00 -29.35 11.90
C ASP A 553 9.17 -27.95 12.53
N MET A 554 9.13 -26.91 11.70
CA MET A 554 9.10 -25.51 12.12
C MET A 554 7.74 -25.17 12.76
N MET A 555 6.65 -25.73 12.22
CA MET A 555 5.29 -25.56 12.74
C MET A 555 5.12 -26.09 14.17
N VAL A 556 5.72 -27.23 14.52
CA VAL A 556 5.64 -27.79 15.90
C VAL A 556 6.29 -26.83 16.90
N LYS A 557 7.48 -26.32 16.57
CA LYS A 557 8.21 -25.36 17.42
C LYS A 557 7.47 -24.04 17.56
N GLU A 558 6.89 -23.53 16.47
CA GLU A 558 6.05 -22.33 16.49
C GLU A 558 4.81 -22.50 17.38
N LEU A 559 4.10 -23.63 17.28
CA LEU A 559 2.93 -23.90 18.12
C LEU A 559 3.27 -24.02 19.60
N LEU A 560 4.38 -24.69 19.92
CA LEU A 560 4.88 -24.79 21.28
C LEU A 560 5.28 -23.41 21.82
N CYS A 561 5.88 -22.57 20.97
CA CYS A 561 6.22 -21.19 21.31
C CYS A 561 4.97 -20.33 21.55
N GLN A 562 3.96 -20.41 20.68
CA GLN A 562 2.66 -19.73 20.89
C GLN A 562 1.98 -20.19 22.18
N LYS A 563 2.01 -21.49 22.46
CA LYS A 563 1.45 -22.04 23.71
C LYS A 563 2.19 -21.52 24.93
N TYR A 564 3.52 -21.48 24.87
CA TYR A 564 4.36 -20.88 25.90
C TYR A 564 3.95 -19.42 26.15
N TYR A 565 3.79 -18.63 25.08
CA TYR A 565 3.40 -17.24 25.22
C TYR A 565 2.03 -17.07 25.90
N LEU A 566 1.01 -17.80 25.45
CA LEU A 566 -0.33 -17.75 26.01
C LEU A 566 -0.42 -18.23 27.47
N ASP A 567 0.53 -19.05 27.93
CA ASP A 567 0.56 -19.57 29.30
C ASP A 567 1.24 -18.63 30.30
N HIS A 568 2.13 -17.73 29.86
CA HIS A 568 2.99 -16.94 30.74
C HIS A 568 2.89 -15.42 30.56
N PHE A 569 2.25 -14.94 29.50
CA PHE A 569 2.10 -13.51 29.23
C PHE A 569 0.64 -13.08 29.27
N GLY A 570 0.40 -11.88 29.80
CA GLY A 570 -0.93 -11.27 29.88
C GLY A 570 -1.51 -10.94 28.50
N THR A 571 -2.83 -11.08 28.38
CA THR A 571 -3.64 -10.61 27.25
C THR A 571 -4.72 -9.69 27.78
N PHE A 572 -5.39 -8.94 26.89
CA PHE A 572 -6.59 -8.19 27.25
C PHE A 572 -7.68 -9.04 27.95
N GLN A 573 -7.75 -10.35 27.69
CA GLN A 573 -8.74 -11.26 28.30
C GLN A 573 -8.25 -11.97 29.57
N THR A 574 -7.02 -11.74 30.01
CA THR A 574 -6.46 -12.49 31.14
C THR A 574 -7.01 -11.95 32.47
N ASP A 575 -7.95 -12.68 33.08
CA ASP A 575 -8.56 -12.33 34.38
C ASP A 575 -7.57 -12.40 35.57
N THR A 576 -6.52 -13.22 35.45
CA THR A 576 -5.56 -13.49 36.51
C THR A 576 -4.30 -12.66 36.32
N LYS A 577 -4.14 -11.64 37.16
CA LYS A 577 -2.89 -10.89 37.32
C LYS A 577 -1.77 -11.87 37.69
N VAL A 578 -0.69 -11.84 36.91
CA VAL A 578 0.61 -12.40 37.30
C VAL A 578 0.94 -11.92 38.72
N GLU A 579 1.50 -12.80 39.57
CA GLU A 579 1.77 -12.45 40.98
C GLU A 579 2.80 -11.30 41.11
N MET A 580 3.63 -11.11 40.08
CA MET A 580 4.59 -10.02 39.96
C MET A 580 4.05 -8.81 39.15
N PRO A 581 4.42 -7.56 39.52
CA PRO A 581 4.02 -6.37 38.78
C PRO A 581 4.65 -6.35 37.38
N THR A 582 3.83 -6.44 36.34
CA THR A 582 4.24 -6.33 34.94
C THR A 582 4.30 -4.87 34.47
N ALA A 583 5.20 -4.58 33.53
CA ALA A 583 5.34 -3.26 32.92
C ALA A 583 4.11 -2.87 32.07
N LEU A 584 3.48 -3.86 31.46
CA LEU A 584 2.27 -3.78 30.61
C LEU A 584 1.30 -4.90 31.04
N ASP A 585 0.00 -4.66 30.97
CA ASP A 585 -1.03 -5.68 31.22
C ASP A 585 -1.31 -6.51 29.95
N TYR A 586 -1.12 -5.94 28.76
CA TYR A 586 -1.38 -6.56 27.45
C TYR A 586 -0.07 -6.97 26.78
N GLU A 587 0.68 -7.86 27.45
CA GLU A 587 2.03 -8.27 27.06
C GLU A 587 2.06 -9.01 25.72
N ILE A 588 1.07 -9.86 25.42
CA ILE A 588 0.95 -10.53 24.12
C ILE A 588 0.72 -9.53 23.00
N GLU A 589 -0.18 -8.56 23.21
CA GLU A 589 -0.45 -7.48 22.27
C GLU A 589 0.82 -6.65 22.03
N TYR A 590 1.63 -6.40 23.06
CA TYR A 590 2.95 -5.78 22.92
C TYR A 590 3.94 -6.64 22.16
N ILE A 591 4.02 -7.96 22.40
CA ILE A 591 4.89 -8.87 21.65
C ILE A 591 4.53 -8.84 20.15
N LEU A 592 3.24 -8.74 19.83
CA LEU A 592 2.75 -8.70 18.45
C LEU A 592 2.91 -7.32 17.79
N LYS A 593 2.82 -6.22 18.54
CA LYS A 593 2.69 -4.86 17.98
C LYS A 593 3.81 -3.89 18.35
N GLY A 594 4.49 -4.10 19.46
CA GLY A 594 5.69 -3.38 19.85
C GLY A 594 5.51 -1.89 20.16
N LYS A 595 4.29 -1.42 20.42
CA LYS A 595 3.98 -0.02 20.76
C LYS A 595 4.19 0.27 22.24
N ASP A 596 4.28 1.55 22.58
CA ASP A 596 4.68 2.01 23.91
C ASP A 596 3.60 1.87 25.00
N SER A 597 2.35 1.59 24.64
CA SER A 597 1.24 1.49 25.59
C SER A 597 0.31 0.32 25.33
N ASP A 598 -0.30 -0.19 26.39
CA ASP A 598 -1.31 -1.25 26.32
C ASP A 598 -2.45 -0.90 25.36
N TYR A 599 -3.03 0.30 25.52
CA TYR A 599 -4.08 0.78 24.63
C TYR A 599 -3.66 0.82 23.16
N ASP A 600 -2.46 1.33 22.84
CA ASP A 600 -2.00 1.43 21.45
C ASP A 600 -1.75 0.05 20.83
N ASN A 601 -1.20 -0.89 21.61
CA ASN A 601 -0.99 -2.27 21.19
C ASN A 601 -2.31 -2.98 20.92
N LEU A 602 -3.27 -2.88 21.84
CA LEU A 602 -4.61 -3.45 21.68
C LEU A 602 -5.33 -2.84 20.48
N LYS A 603 -5.30 -1.51 20.32
CA LYS A 603 -5.88 -0.81 19.16
C LYS A 603 -5.28 -1.30 17.84
N ALA A 604 -3.97 -1.51 17.79
CA ALA A 604 -3.30 -2.03 16.60
C ALA A 604 -3.74 -3.47 16.30
N LEU A 605 -3.79 -4.35 17.29
CA LEU A 605 -4.26 -5.72 17.12
C LEU A 605 -5.72 -5.79 16.67
N ALA A 606 -6.59 -4.99 17.29
CA ALA A 606 -7.99 -4.88 16.89
C ALA A 606 -8.14 -4.42 15.43
N SER A 607 -7.31 -3.48 14.98
CA SER A 607 -7.30 -2.99 13.59
C SER A 607 -6.99 -4.10 12.58
N ASP A 608 -5.97 -4.92 12.85
CA ASP A 608 -5.62 -6.07 12.00
C ASP A 608 -6.79 -7.07 11.90
N LEU A 609 -7.37 -7.44 13.06
CA LEU A 609 -8.48 -8.39 13.12
C LEU A 609 -9.73 -7.87 12.39
N LEU A 610 -10.01 -6.57 12.49
CA LEU A 610 -11.11 -5.93 11.78
C LEU A 610 -10.96 -6.04 10.25
N ILE A 611 -9.74 -5.98 9.71
CA ILE A 611 -9.52 -6.12 8.27
C ILE A 611 -9.77 -7.54 7.80
N PHE A 612 -9.29 -8.55 8.53
CA PHE A 612 -9.59 -9.94 8.22
C PHE A 612 -11.10 -10.19 8.24
N ARG A 613 -11.79 -9.66 9.27
CA ARG A 613 -13.25 -9.75 9.37
C ARG A 613 -13.94 -9.03 8.20
N MET A 614 -13.50 -7.83 7.85
CA MET A 614 -14.03 -7.04 6.76
C MET A 614 -13.91 -7.79 5.43
N LEU A 615 -12.75 -8.36 5.11
CA LEU A 615 -12.54 -9.12 3.88
C LEU A 615 -13.46 -10.34 3.79
N MET A 616 -13.55 -11.14 4.85
CA MET A 616 -14.38 -12.34 4.85
C MET A 616 -15.88 -12.02 4.78
N ASN A 617 -16.31 -10.95 5.44
CA ASN A 617 -17.68 -10.45 5.34
C ASN A 617 -17.96 -9.90 3.94
N THR A 618 -17.02 -9.16 3.34
CA THR A 618 -17.15 -8.62 1.98
C THR A 618 -17.28 -9.73 0.94
N THR A 619 -16.48 -10.80 1.04
CA THR A 619 -16.61 -12.00 0.21
C THR A 619 -18.02 -12.59 0.34
N SER A 620 -18.53 -12.73 1.56
CA SER A 620 -19.89 -13.22 1.81
C SER A 620 -20.97 -12.30 1.22
N LEU A 621 -20.78 -10.98 1.29
CA LEU A 621 -21.69 -9.99 0.72
C LEU A 621 -21.65 -9.97 -0.82
N MET A 622 -20.48 -10.21 -1.44
CA MET A 622 -20.33 -10.34 -2.89
C MET A 622 -21.03 -11.59 -3.42
N ILE A 623 -20.91 -12.72 -2.73
CA ILE A 623 -21.60 -13.97 -3.06
C ILE A 623 -23.12 -13.80 -2.94
N ASN A 624 -23.58 -13.03 -1.94
CA ASN A 624 -25.00 -12.77 -1.75
C ASN A 624 -25.56 -11.84 -2.84
N SER A 625 -26.30 -12.41 -3.78
CA SER A 625 -26.89 -11.66 -4.91
C SER A 625 -27.77 -10.47 -4.50
N LYS A 626 -28.47 -10.56 -3.36
CA LYS A 626 -29.30 -9.48 -2.84
C LYS A 626 -28.42 -8.32 -2.35
N SER A 627 -27.44 -8.59 -1.49
CA SER A 627 -26.53 -7.56 -0.96
C SER A 627 -25.72 -6.91 -2.09
N ASN A 628 -25.16 -7.72 -3.00
CA ASN A 628 -24.40 -7.24 -4.16
C ASN A 628 -25.26 -6.37 -5.09
N SER A 629 -26.50 -6.76 -5.36
CA SER A 629 -27.45 -5.94 -6.14
C SER A 629 -27.83 -4.64 -5.43
N GLN A 630 -28.08 -4.68 -4.11
CA GLN A 630 -28.40 -3.47 -3.33
C GLN A 630 -27.24 -2.48 -3.33
N ALA A 631 -26.01 -2.95 -3.14
CA ALA A 631 -24.81 -2.12 -3.23
C ALA A 631 -24.67 -1.49 -4.62
N ARG A 632 -25.00 -2.21 -5.69
CA ARG A 632 -24.97 -1.69 -7.06
C ARG A 632 -25.99 -0.58 -7.30
N GLU A 633 -27.23 -0.75 -6.84
CA GLU A 633 -28.27 0.30 -6.96
C GLU A 633 -27.86 1.59 -6.23
N ILE A 634 -27.28 1.44 -5.03
CA ILE A 634 -26.75 2.56 -4.27
C ILE A 634 -25.58 3.23 -5.01
N ALA A 635 -24.65 2.45 -5.56
CA ALA A 635 -23.56 2.97 -6.38
C ALA A 635 -24.07 3.75 -7.60
N ILE A 636 -25.14 3.28 -8.25
CA ILE A 636 -25.79 3.98 -9.35
C ILE A 636 -26.36 5.33 -8.90
N LEU A 637 -26.98 5.42 -7.72
CA LEU A 637 -27.47 6.69 -7.18
C LEU A 637 -26.33 7.68 -6.90
N LEU A 638 -25.19 7.17 -6.42
CA LEU A 638 -24.04 8.00 -6.03
C LEU A 638 -23.18 8.48 -7.20
N VAL A 639 -22.93 7.63 -8.20
CA VAL A 639 -21.99 7.96 -9.29
C VAL A 639 -22.54 7.64 -10.68
N GLY A 640 -23.75 7.09 -10.79
CA GLY A 640 -24.38 6.84 -12.10
C GLY A 640 -24.66 8.12 -12.88
N PHE A 641 -24.77 9.27 -12.20
CA PHE A 641 -24.84 10.57 -12.87
C PHE A 641 -23.61 10.92 -13.69
N THR A 642 -22.49 10.20 -13.55
CA THR A 642 -21.27 10.42 -14.34
C THR A 642 -21.34 9.78 -15.72
N GLY A 643 -22.23 8.80 -15.92
CA GLY A 643 -22.31 8.03 -17.16
C GLY A 643 -21.12 7.07 -17.38
N ILE A 644 -20.30 6.83 -16.35
CA ILE A 644 -19.11 5.98 -16.41
C ILE A 644 -19.36 4.67 -15.64
N PRO A 645 -19.64 3.53 -16.32
CA PRO A 645 -20.04 2.28 -15.66
C PRO A 645 -19.02 1.74 -14.66
N VAL A 646 -17.71 1.89 -14.93
CA VAL A 646 -16.67 1.37 -14.04
C VAL A 646 -16.63 2.11 -12.70
N LEU A 647 -17.03 3.38 -12.64
CA LEU A 647 -17.17 4.10 -11.36
C LEU A 647 -18.27 3.47 -10.49
N VAL A 648 -19.35 2.95 -11.09
CA VAL A 648 -20.39 2.22 -10.37
C VAL A 648 -19.81 0.92 -9.79
N THR A 649 -19.01 0.18 -10.57
CA THR A 649 -18.34 -1.04 -10.10
C THR A 649 -17.39 -0.76 -8.93
N ILE A 650 -16.54 0.26 -9.04
CA ILE A 650 -15.62 0.69 -7.98
C ILE A 650 -16.39 1.10 -6.72
N THR A 651 -17.40 1.95 -6.88
CA THR A 651 -18.22 2.44 -5.75
C THR A 651 -18.96 1.29 -5.06
N LYS A 652 -19.47 0.31 -5.83
CA LYS A 652 -20.09 -0.90 -5.30
C LYS A 652 -19.11 -1.72 -4.46
N THR A 653 -17.87 -1.94 -4.94
CA THR A 653 -16.82 -2.64 -4.16
C THR A 653 -16.62 -1.99 -2.80
N ILE A 654 -16.58 -0.65 -2.76
CA ILE A 654 -16.34 0.08 -1.51
C ILE A 654 -17.53 0.04 -0.56
N ILE A 655 -18.75 0.16 -1.07
CA ILE A 655 -19.96 -0.02 -0.24
C ILE A 655 -19.94 -1.40 0.41
N LEU A 656 -19.55 -2.45 -0.32
CA LEU A 656 -19.44 -3.79 0.22
C LEU A 656 -18.34 -3.93 1.27
N LEU A 657 -17.19 -3.26 1.09
CA LEU A 657 -16.13 -3.21 2.11
C LEU A 657 -16.60 -2.51 3.39
N ILE A 658 -17.29 -1.36 3.25
CA ILE A 658 -17.86 -0.62 4.39
C ILE A 658 -18.89 -1.50 5.12
N TRP A 659 -19.77 -2.18 4.38
CA TRP A 659 -20.73 -3.12 4.97
C TRP A 659 -20.08 -4.39 5.55
N GLY A 660 -18.91 -4.78 5.05
CA GLY A 660 -18.15 -5.89 5.63
C GLY A 660 -17.53 -5.53 6.98
N LEU A 661 -17.23 -4.24 7.17
CA LEU A 661 -16.61 -3.69 8.37
C LEU A 661 -17.59 -3.55 9.54
N VAL A 662 -18.81 -3.09 9.25
CA VAL A 662 -19.92 -2.91 10.21
C VAL A 662 -20.66 -4.24 10.40
#